data_AF-K2DR31-F1
#
_entry.id   AF-K2DR31-F1
#
_cell.length_a   1.000
_cell.length_b   1.000
_cell.length_c   1.000
_cell.angle_alpha   90.00
_cell.angle_beta   90.00
_cell.angle_gamma   90.00
#
_symmetry.space_group_name_H-M   'P 1'
#
loop_
_entity.id
_entity.type
_entity.pdbx_description
1 polymer ?
#
loop_
_entity_poly.entity_id
_entity_poly.type
_entity_poly.pdbx_seq_one_letter_code
_entity_poly.pdbx_strand_id
1 'polypeptide(L)'
;MLYIKKHTILLLSLVTLFSLFLSPASFATKEELLAAIQANNEGTVKSLLEAGDDPNNLDYLYGLPSDGMSKFLLDNTIRPLAPDKFLPLVLRASCEKYNFATYTSEISQELLDLQCAMVKLALDRGADPQKIDWFSSPPSTRVSELLLGNPGKSLSSDMFLSLVVRVSCDKYNPTTQVSEISDKLIKQRGVLIKLALEKGADPNKIDRFSTLPSDELSKSLLDNTAKPLDPNKFLDLVLQAPCSDEQVEQRNQRVALGLGQPRADADRFLQIVVKQLLPIDEKSSLCLSTQKPGGLVELAIKRGADPSKIDDFSTLPSDEIRESLLGKMDPNTFLDLVLSCKTKDCDPAFLARRKELEDLAVSKGAMIDQVYAKYPGLAYAHSINAPFIGLNQGLLLKHLSKLTAATGNNLAEKFEKSPGHCLGLTTFWLYSKWLTFTHPEKTYGYNSDYFKQQTHAITSWDGKADLPPTELAAIQAFGLTIDYFQNPNDYISGISPTDIETPIIRNMLDTNGKNLKKKYSIASILTLQQLSDLLKECVHEDELVYVMHPGHATGLFKHEGIYYFYDPNNNKGERACSSIEETAIAILAANKNPHKNGLIGLIIYDFDDEEFSSRSYSYPPQRDLLTRIQQTSLDQDSLGACVGNAIVIGCLESLKFFLDQGLDLNKHGAELLGGVSTVNRPDILTELLHRGTGPNQPVLHGETYAEEQEHITERTCLQLSSKRGYVETVKVLLADPRTIPDQKDSAGKTALDYAATEEIKELIRVEMQRRQK
;
A
#
# COMPACT_ATOMS: atom_id res chain seq x y z
N MET A 1 -47.11 2.53 48.97
CA MET A 1 -46.10 3.28 49.76
C MET A 1 -44.93 2.44 50.28
N LEU A 2 -45.09 1.16 50.64
CA LEU A 2 -43.95 0.32 51.07
C LEU A 2 -43.01 -0.12 49.92
N TYR A 3 -43.51 -0.23 48.69
CA TYR A 3 -42.71 -0.67 47.52
C TYR A 3 -41.71 0.38 47.04
N ILE A 4 -42.08 1.67 47.11
CA ILE A 4 -41.22 2.79 46.70
C ILE A 4 -40.04 2.97 47.69
N LYS A 5 -40.29 2.85 49.01
CA LYS A 5 -39.23 2.96 50.04
C LYS A 5 -38.14 1.89 49.91
N LYS A 6 -38.46 0.67 49.46
CA LYS A 6 -37.49 -0.43 49.36
C LYS A 6 -36.53 -0.25 48.18
N HIS A 7 -36.99 0.36 47.08
CA HIS A 7 -36.15 0.66 45.92
C HIS A 7 -35.32 1.94 46.09
N THR A 8 -35.81 2.95 46.83
CA THR A 8 -35.02 4.15 47.12
C THR A 8 -33.81 3.84 48.00
N ILE A 9 -33.94 2.91 48.96
CA ILE A 9 -32.82 2.47 49.80
C ILE A 9 -31.80 1.67 48.97
N LEU A 10 -32.24 0.80 48.06
CA LEU A 10 -31.34 0.06 47.17
C LEU A 10 -30.57 1.00 46.21
N LEU A 11 -31.25 2.02 45.68
CA LEU A 11 -30.65 3.04 44.80
C LEU A 11 -29.65 3.94 45.56
N LEU A 12 -29.98 4.37 46.78
CA LEU A 12 -29.07 5.12 47.65
C LEU A 12 -27.86 4.30 48.06
N SER A 13 -28.04 2.99 48.30
CA SER A 13 -26.95 2.05 48.61
C SER A 13 -26.03 1.82 47.41
N LEU A 14 -26.59 1.73 46.19
CA LEU A 14 -25.83 1.63 44.95
C LEU A 14 -25.09 2.93 44.63
N VAL A 15 -25.69 4.10 44.87
CA VAL A 15 -25.02 5.41 44.70
C VAL A 15 -23.91 5.61 45.72
N THR A 16 -24.08 5.17 46.98
CA THR A 16 -23.01 5.20 48.00
C THR A 16 -21.91 4.17 47.73
N LEU A 17 -22.24 2.97 47.23
CA LEU A 17 -21.22 2.01 46.75
C LEU A 17 -20.44 2.57 45.54
N PHE A 18 -21.13 3.20 44.59
CA PHE A 18 -20.51 3.78 43.39
C PHE A 18 -19.66 5.01 43.72
N SER A 19 -19.99 5.77 44.76
CA SER A 19 -19.16 6.88 45.27
C SER A 19 -18.03 6.43 46.22
N LEU A 20 -18.11 5.23 46.79
CA LEU A 20 -16.97 4.59 47.48
C LEU A 20 -15.95 3.96 46.51
N PHE A 21 -16.37 3.59 45.30
CA PHE A 21 -15.46 3.19 44.20
C PHE A 21 -14.87 4.36 43.41
N LEU A 22 -15.39 5.58 43.61
CA LEU A 22 -14.81 6.83 43.14
C LEU A 22 -14.16 7.57 44.32
N SER A 23 -13.18 6.94 44.97
CA SER A 23 -12.25 7.74 45.76
C SER A 23 -11.46 8.65 44.79
N PRO A 24 -11.14 9.90 45.14
CA PRO A 24 -10.31 10.77 44.32
C PRO A 24 -8.84 10.30 44.21
N ALA A 25 -8.51 9.09 44.69
CA ALA A 25 -7.15 8.55 44.68
C ALA A 25 -6.75 7.87 43.35
N SER A 26 -7.31 8.26 42.20
CA SER A 26 -6.91 7.62 40.92
C SER A 26 -6.76 8.54 39.71
N PHE A 27 -6.60 9.86 39.89
CA PHE A 27 -6.11 10.73 38.82
C PHE A 27 -5.26 11.90 39.36
N ALA A 28 -4.37 11.65 40.32
CA ALA A 28 -3.24 12.57 40.51
C ALA A 28 -2.38 12.46 39.26
N THR A 29 -2.34 13.53 38.46
CA THR A 29 -1.64 13.50 37.20
C THR A 29 -0.15 13.77 37.45
N LYS A 30 0.72 13.12 36.68
CA LYS A 30 2.16 13.42 36.57
C LYS A 30 2.47 14.93 36.56
N GLU A 31 1.55 15.73 36.04
CA GLU A 31 1.65 17.20 35.96
C GLU A 31 1.55 17.90 37.32
N GLU A 32 0.78 17.37 38.28
CA GLU A 32 0.67 17.96 39.62
C GLU A 32 1.97 17.81 40.41
N LEU A 33 2.61 16.63 40.31
CA LEU A 33 3.93 16.40 40.87
C LEU A 33 4.99 17.31 40.22
N LEU A 34 4.96 17.45 38.90
CA LEU A 34 5.86 18.36 38.18
C LEU A 34 5.69 19.82 38.59
N ALA A 35 4.45 20.29 38.71
CA ALA A 35 4.14 21.64 39.16
C ALA A 35 4.62 21.89 40.60
N ALA A 36 4.45 20.91 41.50
CA ALA A 36 4.89 21.01 42.89
C ALA A 36 6.42 21.06 43.01
N ILE A 37 7.12 20.24 42.22
CA ILE A 37 8.60 20.26 42.14
C ILE A 37 9.06 21.63 41.63
N GLN A 38 8.46 22.15 40.55
CA GLN A 38 8.81 23.44 39.97
C GLN A 38 8.57 24.60 40.94
N ALA A 39 7.49 24.53 41.72
CA ALA A 39 7.16 25.51 42.75
C ALA A 39 8.06 25.39 44.01
N ASN A 40 8.96 24.40 44.06
CA ASN A 40 9.77 24.07 45.24
C ASN A 40 8.91 23.82 46.51
N ASN A 41 7.71 23.26 46.33
CA ASN A 41 6.78 23.01 47.44
C ASN A 41 6.95 21.58 48.00
N GLU A 42 7.90 21.41 48.93
CA GLU A 42 8.22 20.11 49.53
C GLU A 42 7.01 19.43 50.21
N GLY A 43 6.12 20.21 50.82
CA GLY A 43 4.92 19.69 51.50
C GLY A 43 3.94 19.03 50.53
N THR A 44 3.70 19.67 49.39
CA THR A 44 2.85 19.13 48.32
C THR A 44 3.50 17.93 47.66
N VAL A 45 4.80 18.00 47.33
CA VAL A 45 5.53 16.85 46.78
C VAL A 45 5.42 15.66 47.73
N LYS A 46 5.69 15.86 49.04
CA LYS A 46 5.58 14.79 50.03
C LYS A 46 4.19 14.15 50.06
N SER A 47 3.13 14.98 50.06
CA SER A 47 1.75 14.50 50.09
C SER A 47 1.39 13.66 48.85
N LEU A 48 1.89 14.05 47.67
CA LEU A 48 1.70 13.31 46.42
C LEU A 48 2.45 11.98 46.40
N LEU A 49 3.68 11.95 46.92
CA LEU A 49 4.45 10.70 47.07
C LEU A 49 3.78 9.71 48.03
N GLU A 50 3.19 10.21 49.12
CA GLU A 50 2.40 9.41 50.07
C GLU A 50 1.11 8.89 49.43
N ALA A 51 0.50 9.66 48.53
CA ALA A 51 -0.68 9.28 47.76
C ALA A 51 -0.40 8.22 46.67
N GLY A 52 0.86 7.92 46.37
CA GLY A 52 1.27 6.83 45.48
C GLY A 52 2.03 7.27 44.23
N ASP A 53 2.23 8.57 44.01
CA ASP A 53 3.00 9.05 42.86
C ASP A 53 4.47 8.65 42.95
N ASP A 54 5.04 8.25 41.81
CA ASP A 54 6.44 7.85 41.72
C ASP A 54 7.24 8.86 40.88
N PRO A 55 8.21 9.59 41.48
CA PRO A 55 9.01 10.57 40.76
C PRO A 55 9.92 9.90 39.72
N ASN A 56 10.13 8.58 39.78
CA ASN A 56 10.89 7.84 38.77
C ASN A 56 10.14 7.73 37.42
N ASN A 57 8.83 8.00 37.40
CA ASN A 57 7.99 8.06 36.20
C ASN A 57 8.04 9.43 35.48
N LEU A 58 8.82 10.39 35.98
CA LEU A 58 9.02 11.69 35.33
C LEU A 58 9.88 11.54 34.07
N ASP A 59 9.53 12.24 32.99
CA ASP A 59 10.31 12.20 31.73
C ASP A 59 11.10 13.50 31.47
N TYR A 60 10.66 14.60 32.09
CA TYR A 60 11.25 15.93 31.98
C TYR A 60 11.01 16.72 33.26
N LEU A 61 11.64 17.90 33.36
CA LEU A 61 11.35 18.93 34.36
C LEU A 61 11.08 20.25 33.63
N TYR A 62 10.11 21.04 34.10
CA TYR A 62 9.82 22.36 33.51
C TYR A 62 10.97 23.36 33.68
N GLY A 63 11.83 23.12 34.67
CA GLY A 63 13.02 23.90 34.98
C GLY A 63 13.86 23.18 36.04
N LEU A 64 15.01 23.76 36.36
CA LEU A 64 15.89 23.19 37.39
C LEU A 64 15.26 23.37 38.79
N PRO A 65 15.11 22.29 39.58
CA PRO A 65 14.71 22.40 40.98
C PRO A 65 15.79 23.13 41.78
N SER A 66 15.40 23.74 42.90
CA SER A 66 16.37 24.32 43.83
C SER A 66 17.28 23.24 44.42
N ASP A 67 18.41 23.66 45.01
CA ASP A 67 19.32 22.77 45.74
C ASP A 67 18.60 22.02 46.87
N GLY A 68 17.71 22.70 47.61
CA GLY A 68 16.90 22.09 48.67
C GLY A 68 15.95 21.01 48.13
N MET A 69 15.15 21.36 47.12
CA MET A 69 14.21 20.42 46.50
C MET A 69 14.93 19.22 45.87
N SER A 70 16.09 19.42 45.26
CA SER A 70 16.88 18.34 44.66
C SER A 70 17.40 17.35 45.68
N LYS A 71 17.93 17.85 46.81
CA LYS A 71 18.31 17.00 47.95
C LYS A 71 17.11 16.27 48.50
N PHE A 72 15.98 16.96 48.67
CA PHE A 72 14.73 16.37 49.13
C PHE A 72 14.28 15.20 48.22
N LEU A 73 14.26 15.40 46.89
CA LEU A 73 13.85 14.36 45.94
C LEU A 73 14.75 13.11 46.00
N LEU A 74 16.07 13.30 46.12
CA LEU A 74 17.04 12.21 46.20
C LEU A 74 17.06 11.50 47.55
N ASP A 75 16.84 12.23 48.64
CA ASP A 75 16.98 11.74 50.03
C ASP A 75 15.65 11.36 50.71
N ASN A 76 14.51 11.54 50.05
CA ASN A 76 13.23 11.22 50.68
C ASN A 76 13.11 9.72 51.03
N THR A 77 12.38 9.43 52.10
CA THR A 77 12.24 8.07 52.65
C THR A 77 11.01 7.30 52.16
N ILE A 78 10.11 7.95 51.41
CA ILE A 78 8.83 7.36 50.97
C ILE A 78 9.02 6.68 49.60
N ARG A 79 9.50 7.44 48.60
CA ARG A 79 9.79 7.02 47.22
C ARG A 79 10.90 7.94 46.67
N PRO A 80 12.18 7.69 46.99
CA PRO A 80 13.28 8.54 46.50
C PRO A 80 13.37 8.49 44.97
N LEU A 81 13.68 9.64 44.38
CA LEU A 81 14.06 9.71 42.97
C LEU A 81 15.44 9.09 42.81
N ALA A 82 15.57 8.05 41.99
CA ALA A 82 16.85 7.39 41.78
C ALA A 82 17.88 8.38 41.20
N PRO A 83 19.13 8.41 41.68
CA PRO A 83 20.18 9.28 41.13
C PRO A 83 20.37 9.10 39.61
N ASP A 84 20.25 7.86 39.12
CA ASP A 84 20.30 7.51 37.69
C ASP A 84 19.15 8.09 36.87
N LYS A 85 18.00 8.36 37.51
CA LYS A 85 16.86 9.02 36.89
C LYS A 85 16.97 10.55 37.01
N PHE A 86 17.49 11.04 38.13
CA PHE A 86 17.67 12.47 38.38
C PHE A 86 18.69 13.10 37.42
N LEU A 87 19.82 12.43 37.15
CA LEU A 87 20.88 12.97 36.29
C LEU A 87 20.39 13.34 34.87
N PRO A 88 19.70 12.45 34.11
CA PRO A 88 19.12 12.82 32.82
C PRO A 88 18.07 13.94 32.91
N LEU A 89 17.26 13.99 33.96
CA LEU A 89 16.24 15.04 34.14
C LEU A 89 16.89 16.43 34.26
N VAL A 90 17.97 16.53 35.04
CA VAL A 90 18.74 17.78 35.21
C VAL A 90 19.46 18.19 33.93
N LEU A 91 20.02 17.24 33.19
CA LEU A 91 20.70 17.50 31.92
C LEU A 91 19.73 17.97 30.83
N ARG A 92 18.45 17.55 30.89
CA ARG A 92 17.40 17.96 29.94
C ARG A 92 16.75 19.29 30.29
N ALA A 93 16.80 19.71 31.56
CA ALA A 93 16.18 20.95 32.01
C ALA A 93 16.80 22.19 31.34
N SER A 94 15.95 23.12 30.90
CA SER A 94 16.39 24.34 30.23
C SER A 94 17.17 25.24 31.20
N CYS A 95 18.31 25.76 30.72
CA CYS A 95 19.11 26.78 31.40
C CYS A 95 18.86 28.19 30.82
N GLU A 96 17.79 28.36 30.05
CA GLU A 96 17.42 29.64 29.47
C GLU A 96 16.38 30.37 30.35
N LYS A 97 16.53 31.68 30.50
CA LYS A 97 15.49 32.56 31.03
C LYS A 97 14.73 33.18 29.86
N TYR A 98 13.41 33.02 29.86
CA TYR A 98 12.53 33.63 28.87
C TYR A 98 12.23 35.07 29.25
N ASN A 99 12.54 36.01 28.36
CA ASN A 99 12.17 37.41 28.49
C ASN A 99 10.86 37.66 27.73
N PHE A 100 9.76 37.76 28.47
CA PHE A 100 8.42 38.02 27.91
C PHE A 100 8.30 39.38 27.20
N ALA A 101 9.15 40.36 27.50
CA ALA A 101 9.08 41.67 26.87
C ALA A 101 9.69 41.67 25.46
N THR A 102 10.75 40.90 25.25
CA THR A 102 11.45 40.79 23.96
C THR A 102 11.11 39.49 23.21
N TYR A 103 10.35 38.59 23.84
CA TYR A 103 10.09 37.23 23.37
C TYR A 103 11.39 36.46 23.06
N THR A 104 12.46 36.73 23.80
CA THR A 104 13.77 36.07 23.61
C THR A 104 14.12 35.19 24.80
N SER A 105 14.71 34.02 24.52
CA SER A 105 15.34 33.19 25.53
C SER A 105 16.85 33.44 25.56
N GLU A 106 17.39 33.67 26.75
CA GLU A 106 18.83 33.83 26.96
C GLU A 106 19.36 32.84 27.98
N ILE A 107 20.51 32.22 27.67
CA ILE A 107 21.20 31.32 28.60
C ILE A 107 21.56 32.10 29.87
N SER A 108 21.10 31.62 31.02
CA SER A 108 21.38 32.21 32.31
C SER A 108 22.58 31.54 32.97
N GLN A 109 23.62 32.32 33.28
CA GLN A 109 24.80 31.81 33.97
C GLN A 109 24.45 31.19 35.34
N GLU A 110 23.49 31.81 36.05
CA GLU A 110 22.95 31.29 37.31
C GLU A 110 22.34 29.89 37.16
N LEU A 111 21.55 29.66 36.10
CA LEU A 111 20.96 28.35 35.82
C LEU A 111 22.01 27.32 35.40
N LEU A 112 23.03 27.73 34.63
CA LEU A 112 24.16 26.85 34.30
C LEU A 112 24.94 26.43 35.55
N ASP A 113 25.18 27.35 36.48
CA ASP A 113 25.85 27.07 37.74
C ASP A 113 25.00 26.15 38.63
N LEU A 114 23.68 26.36 38.66
CA LEU A 114 22.73 25.47 39.33
C LEU A 114 22.72 24.07 38.69
N GLN A 115 22.69 23.97 37.36
CA GLN A 115 22.77 22.68 36.65
C GLN A 115 24.07 21.95 36.98
N CYS A 116 25.21 22.65 37.00
CA CYS A 116 26.49 22.07 37.40
C CYS A 116 26.43 21.51 38.83
N ALA A 117 25.84 22.25 39.77
CA ALA A 117 25.66 21.81 41.14
C ALA A 117 24.76 20.57 41.25
N MET A 118 23.66 20.52 40.49
CA MET A 118 22.74 19.38 40.49
C MET A 118 23.31 18.14 39.81
N VAL A 119 24.08 18.29 38.72
CA VAL A 119 24.82 17.19 38.11
C VAL A 119 25.84 16.63 39.10
N LYS A 120 26.61 17.51 39.76
CA LYS A 120 27.56 17.08 40.80
C LYS A 120 26.85 16.34 41.93
N LEU A 121 25.72 16.87 42.42
CA LEU A 121 24.92 16.21 43.46
C LEU A 121 24.45 14.82 43.03
N ALA A 122 23.98 14.65 41.79
CA ALA A 122 23.56 13.35 41.28
C ALA A 122 24.73 12.34 41.26
N LEU A 123 25.89 12.78 40.78
CA LEU A 123 27.11 11.96 40.74
C LEU A 123 27.61 11.60 42.15
N ASP A 124 27.61 12.55 43.08
CA ASP A 124 27.97 12.34 44.49
C ASP A 124 27.03 11.33 45.18
N ARG A 125 25.79 11.21 44.69
CA ARG A 125 24.79 10.22 45.14
C ARG A 125 24.82 8.91 44.37
N GLY A 126 25.85 8.70 43.55
CA GLY A 126 26.14 7.42 42.91
C GLY A 126 25.49 7.22 41.55
N ALA A 127 24.92 8.27 40.95
CA ALA A 127 24.42 8.24 39.58
C ALA A 127 25.52 7.76 38.62
N ASP A 128 25.17 6.84 37.74
CA ASP A 128 26.05 6.31 36.71
C ASP A 128 25.90 7.13 35.43
N PRO A 129 26.90 7.98 35.07
CA PRO A 129 26.81 8.79 33.87
C PRO A 129 26.79 7.95 32.59
N GLN A 130 27.19 6.67 32.62
CA GLN A 130 27.08 5.77 31.46
C GLN A 130 25.61 5.49 31.06
N LYS A 131 24.64 5.79 31.94
CA LYS A 131 23.20 5.65 31.67
C LYS A 131 22.59 6.85 30.93
N ILE A 132 23.38 7.89 30.63
CA ILE A 132 22.93 9.02 29.81
C ILE A 132 22.70 8.55 28.38
N ASP A 133 21.50 8.77 27.87
CA ASP A 133 21.04 8.31 26.56
C ASP A 133 21.07 9.42 25.49
N TRP A 134 20.82 10.69 25.86
CA TRP A 134 20.90 11.84 24.98
C TRP A 134 21.05 13.17 25.74
N PHE A 135 21.51 14.21 25.04
CA PHE A 135 21.49 15.60 25.49
C PHE A 135 20.44 16.40 24.71
N SER A 136 19.67 17.27 25.38
CA SER A 136 18.72 18.17 24.71
C SER A 136 19.39 19.36 24.04
N SER A 137 20.52 19.80 24.58
CA SER A 137 21.38 20.84 24.03
C SER A 137 22.84 20.55 24.40
N PRO A 138 23.84 21.10 23.69
CA PRO A 138 25.24 20.91 24.06
C PRO A 138 25.46 21.30 25.54
N PRO A 139 25.93 20.38 26.41
CA PRO A 139 26.16 20.71 27.81
C PRO A 139 27.28 21.77 27.94
N SER A 140 27.32 22.48 29.05
CA SER A 140 28.44 23.40 29.30
C SER A 140 29.77 22.61 29.41
N THR A 141 30.89 23.27 29.13
CA THR A 141 32.22 22.66 29.31
C THR A 141 32.42 22.17 30.75
N ARG A 142 31.92 22.93 31.74
CA ARG A 142 32.00 22.58 33.16
C ARG A 142 31.20 21.32 33.51
N VAL A 143 29.96 21.17 33.00
CA VAL A 143 29.18 19.93 33.15
C VAL A 143 29.91 18.77 32.49
N SER A 144 30.46 18.99 31.30
CA SER A 144 31.18 17.97 30.54
C SER A 144 32.44 17.47 31.26
N GLU A 145 33.19 18.37 31.88
CA GLU A 145 34.35 18.02 32.71
C GLU A 145 33.94 17.20 33.94
N LEU A 146 32.80 17.50 34.57
CA LEU A 146 32.28 16.68 35.68
C LEU A 146 31.92 15.27 35.21
N LEU A 147 31.24 15.13 34.07
CA LEU A 147 30.85 13.83 33.52
C LEU A 147 32.08 12.98 33.15
N LEU A 148 33.09 13.59 32.54
CA LEU A 148 34.32 12.91 32.09
C LEU A 148 35.32 12.67 33.25
N GLY A 149 35.26 13.46 34.32
CA GLY A 149 36.24 13.49 35.40
C GLY A 149 35.81 12.82 36.71
N ASN A 150 34.59 12.27 36.80
CA ASN A 150 34.07 11.71 38.05
C ASN A 150 34.88 10.49 38.54
N PRO A 151 35.50 10.55 39.73
CA PRO A 151 36.27 9.43 40.27
C PRO A 151 35.39 8.18 40.51
N GLY A 152 35.76 7.05 39.93
CA GLY A 152 35.11 5.75 40.14
C GLY A 152 33.96 5.41 39.17
N LYS A 153 33.29 6.40 38.58
CA LYS A 153 32.28 6.23 37.52
C LYS A 153 32.26 7.45 36.59
N SER A 154 33.21 7.54 35.67
CA SER A 154 33.22 8.58 34.63
C SER A 154 32.47 8.11 33.38
N LEU A 155 31.90 9.07 32.63
CA LEU A 155 31.43 8.84 31.27
C LEU A 155 32.63 8.56 30.37
N SER A 156 32.56 7.52 29.55
CA SER A 156 33.66 7.23 28.63
C SER A 156 33.76 8.36 27.59
N SER A 157 34.97 8.75 27.22
CA SER A 157 35.18 9.81 26.23
C SER A 157 34.56 9.47 24.87
N ASP A 158 34.50 8.18 24.52
CA ASP A 158 33.79 7.67 23.34
C ASP A 158 32.26 7.85 23.42
N MET A 159 31.64 7.47 24.55
CA MET A 159 30.21 7.65 24.78
C MET A 159 29.86 9.15 24.79
N PHE A 160 30.69 9.96 25.44
CA PHE A 160 30.54 11.41 25.46
C PHE A 160 30.64 12.00 24.04
N LEU A 161 31.63 11.59 23.24
CA LEU A 161 31.74 12.00 21.85
C LEU A 161 30.48 11.64 21.06
N SER A 162 29.96 10.42 21.20
CA SER A 162 28.73 10.02 20.50
C SER A 162 27.52 10.87 20.91
N LEU A 163 27.36 11.17 22.20
CA LEU A 163 26.27 12.01 22.70
C LEU A 163 26.39 13.45 22.18
N VAL A 164 27.58 14.03 22.20
CA VAL A 164 27.83 15.40 21.75
C VAL A 164 27.66 15.53 20.24
N VAL A 165 28.09 14.56 19.44
CA VAL A 165 27.95 14.65 17.98
C VAL A 165 26.49 14.53 17.54
N ARG A 166 25.65 13.82 18.31
CA ARG A 166 24.21 13.67 18.06
C ARG A 166 23.35 14.81 18.60
N VAL A 167 23.89 15.69 19.44
CA VAL A 167 23.11 16.77 20.03
C VAL A 167 22.63 17.74 18.95
N SER A 168 21.38 18.16 19.04
CA SER A 168 20.85 19.17 18.12
C SER A 168 21.44 20.54 18.47
N CYS A 169 21.63 21.38 17.46
CA CYS A 169 22.10 22.76 17.61
C CYS A 169 21.04 23.77 17.15
N ASP A 170 19.78 23.34 17.14
CA ASP A 170 18.65 24.18 16.79
C ASP A 170 18.17 24.98 18.01
N LYS A 171 17.58 26.14 17.74
CA LYS A 171 16.98 27.02 18.71
C LYS A 171 15.62 27.44 18.17
N TYR A 172 14.58 27.18 18.94
CA TYR A 172 13.23 27.62 18.60
C TYR A 172 13.14 29.14 18.62
N ASN A 173 12.79 29.74 17.48
CA ASN A 173 12.50 31.16 17.36
C ASN A 173 10.98 31.36 17.56
N PRO A 174 10.53 31.92 18.69
CA PRO A 174 9.10 32.06 18.98
C PRO A 174 8.41 33.09 18.07
N THR A 175 9.16 34.00 17.45
CA THR A 175 8.63 35.02 16.54
C THR A 175 8.28 34.41 15.18
N THR A 176 9.16 33.57 14.64
CA THR A 176 8.94 32.87 13.37
C THR A 176 8.21 31.54 13.54
N GLN A 177 8.15 31.02 14.77
CA GLN A 177 7.68 29.67 15.11
C GLN A 177 8.47 28.55 14.39
N VAL A 178 9.74 28.82 14.05
CA VAL A 178 10.63 27.90 13.36
C VAL A 178 11.85 27.63 14.23
N SER A 179 12.35 26.39 14.22
CA SER A 179 13.64 26.08 14.84
C SER A 179 14.78 26.45 13.90
N GLU A 180 15.65 27.34 14.34
CA GLU A 180 16.77 27.86 13.56
C GLU A 180 18.09 27.32 14.11
N ILE A 181 19.03 27.00 13.23
CA ILE A 181 20.35 26.51 13.64
C ILE A 181 21.12 27.64 14.34
N SER A 182 21.61 27.38 15.54
CA SER A 182 22.37 28.35 16.34
C SER A 182 23.88 28.18 16.17
N ASP A 183 24.53 29.19 15.57
CA ASP A 183 25.99 29.27 15.47
C ASP A 183 26.69 29.13 16.83
N LYS A 184 26.07 29.65 17.89
CA LYS A 184 26.60 29.57 19.26
C LYS A 184 26.63 28.12 19.75
N LEU A 185 25.55 27.37 19.51
CA LEU A 185 25.48 25.95 19.89
C LEU A 185 26.41 25.08 19.03
N ILE A 186 26.55 25.38 17.73
CA ILE A 186 27.54 24.73 16.86
C ILE A 186 28.95 24.92 17.39
N LYS A 187 29.33 26.17 17.74
CA LYS A 187 30.65 26.49 18.30
C LYS A 187 30.87 25.74 19.62
N GLN A 188 29.88 25.72 20.51
CA GLN A 188 29.95 24.98 21.76
C GLN A 188 30.14 23.48 21.52
N ARG A 189 29.35 22.87 20.63
CA ARG A 189 29.50 21.46 20.25
C ARG A 189 30.92 21.17 19.72
N GLY A 190 31.48 22.06 18.91
CA GLY A 190 32.88 21.95 18.44
C GLY A 190 33.89 21.94 19.59
N VAL A 191 33.73 22.80 20.59
CA VAL A 191 34.57 22.81 21.81
C VAL A 191 34.44 21.49 22.58
N LEU A 192 33.22 20.97 22.74
CA LEU A 192 32.98 19.71 23.45
C LEU A 192 33.54 18.49 22.72
N ILE A 193 33.45 18.45 21.39
CA ILE A 193 34.07 17.37 20.60
C ILE A 193 35.58 17.43 20.78
N LYS A 194 36.19 18.62 20.72
CA LYS A 194 37.63 18.77 20.97
C LYS A 194 38.01 18.26 22.36
N LEU A 195 37.22 18.60 23.38
CA LEU A 195 37.41 18.09 24.74
C LEU A 195 37.33 16.56 24.80
N ALA A 196 36.36 15.95 24.11
CA ALA A 196 36.24 14.49 24.04
C ALA A 196 37.49 13.84 23.43
N LEU A 197 37.98 14.41 22.32
CA LEU A 197 39.19 13.95 21.63
C LEU A 197 40.45 14.12 22.50
N GLU A 198 40.57 15.25 23.23
CA GLU A 198 41.64 15.48 24.21
C GLU A 198 41.61 14.46 25.37
N LYS A 199 40.42 13.96 25.72
CA LYS A 199 40.23 12.84 26.68
C LYS A 199 40.36 11.45 26.03
N GLY A 200 40.88 11.37 24.80
CA GLY A 200 41.22 10.11 24.13
C GLY A 200 40.05 9.41 23.44
N ALA A 201 38.94 10.10 23.19
CA ALA A 201 37.85 9.55 22.39
C ALA A 201 38.33 9.17 20.98
N ASP A 202 37.83 8.06 20.46
CA ASP A 202 38.10 7.60 19.11
C ASP A 202 37.04 8.18 18.14
N PRO A 203 37.42 9.10 17.23
CA PRO A 203 36.47 9.65 16.28
C PRO A 203 35.89 8.58 15.34
N ASN A 204 36.57 7.45 15.16
CA ASN A 204 36.05 6.33 14.37
C ASN A 204 34.90 5.58 15.06
N LYS A 205 34.48 5.98 16.27
CA LYS A 205 33.27 5.48 16.92
C LYS A 205 32.04 6.38 16.73
N ILE A 206 32.19 7.51 16.03
CA ILE A 206 31.05 8.35 15.63
C ILE A 206 30.14 7.54 14.69
N ASP A 207 28.84 7.56 14.93
CA ASP A 207 27.88 6.81 14.13
C ASP A 207 27.07 7.69 13.17
N ARG A 208 26.79 8.94 13.55
CA ARG A 208 26.08 9.92 12.70
C ARG A 208 26.33 11.37 13.16
N PHE A 209 26.21 12.34 12.25
CA PHE A 209 26.11 13.76 12.57
C PHE A 209 24.64 14.19 12.64
N SER A 210 24.22 14.86 13.72
CA SER A 210 22.88 15.46 13.80
C SER A 210 22.72 16.70 12.92
N THR A 211 23.82 17.41 12.68
CA THR A 211 23.92 18.53 11.73
C THR A 211 25.31 18.56 11.12
N LEU A 212 25.46 19.15 9.92
CA LEU A 212 26.73 19.24 9.23
C LEU A 212 27.85 19.81 10.14
N PRO A 213 29.05 19.18 10.20
CA PRO A 213 30.15 19.70 11.00
C PRO A 213 30.70 21.00 10.40
N SER A 214 31.24 21.88 11.24
CA SER A 214 31.93 23.10 10.79
C SER A 214 33.25 22.79 10.07
N ASP A 215 33.85 23.78 9.42
CA ASP A 215 35.16 23.68 8.77
C ASP A 215 36.23 23.24 9.75
N GLU A 216 36.30 23.94 10.88
CA GLU A 216 37.28 23.74 11.93
C GLU A 216 37.11 22.36 12.55
N LEU A 217 35.87 21.93 12.79
CA LEU A 217 35.57 20.62 13.34
C LEU A 217 35.96 19.50 12.37
N SER A 218 35.63 19.66 11.09
CA SER A 218 35.95 18.65 10.07
C SER A 218 37.45 18.47 9.92
N LYS A 219 38.21 19.56 9.89
CA LYS A 219 39.68 19.53 9.93
C LYS A 219 40.18 18.88 11.21
N SER A 220 39.62 19.24 12.37
CA SER A 220 40.04 18.66 13.65
C SER A 220 39.79 17.15 13.75
N LEU A 221 38.75 16.63 13.10
CA LEU A 221 38.47 15.19 13.04
C LEU A 221 39.43 14.45 12.10
N LEU A 222 39.67 15.01 10.92
CA LEU A 222 40.53 14.41 9.89
C LEU A 222 42.03 14.52 10.22
N ASP A 223 42.45 15.65 10.80
CA ASP A 223 43.84 15.99 11.11
C ASP A 223 44.23 15.61 12.56
N ASN A 224 43.36 14.91 13.30
CA ASN A 224 43.65 14.52 14.68
C ASN A 224 44.94 13.69 14.76
N THR A 225 45.95 14.22 15.46
CA THR A 225 47.30 13.65 15.47
C THR A 225 47.42 12.34 16.26
N ALA A 226 46.50 12.07 17.19
CA ALA A 226 46.49 10.85 17.98
C ALA A 226 45.76 9.72 17.26
N LYS A 227 44.54 10.00 16.76
CA LYS A 227 43.69 9.06 16.02
C LYS A 227 42.84 9.83 15.00
N PRO A 228 43.29 9.97 13.75
CA PRO A 228 42.49 10.64 12.72
C PRO A 228 41.23 9.83 12.40
N LEU A 229 40.14 10.54 12.13
CA LEU A 229 38.94 9.93 11.57
C LEU A 229 39.26 9.39 10.18
N ASP A 230 38.88 8.13 9.92
CA ASP A 230 38.99 7.55 8.58
C ASP A 230 38.26 8.43 7.56
N PRO A 231 38.93 8.87 6.47
CA PRO A 231 38.31 9.76 5.50
C PRO A 231 37.05 9.20 4.86
N ASN A 232 36.97 7.88 4.66
CA ASN A 232 35.78 7.26 4.06
C ASN A 232 34.63 7.25 5.04
N LYS A 233 34.91 6.94 6.32
CA LYS A 233 33.92 7.10 7.39
C LYS A 233 33.46 8.55 7.53
N PHE A 234 34.35 9.51 7.41
CA PHE A 234 33.97 10.94 7.40
C PHE A 234 33.03 11.28 6.23
N LEU A 235 33.31 10.78 5.03
CA LEU A 235 32.45 10.96 3.87
C LEU A 235 31.06 10.35 4.09
N ASP A 236 30.99 9.13 4.64
CA ASP A 236 29.71 8.49 5.01
C ASP A 236 28.91 9.37 5.98
N LEU A 237 29.58 9.85 7.04
CA LEU A 237 28.95 10.67 8.07
C LEU A 237 28.45 12.02 7.52
N VAL A 238 29.22 12.66 6.63
CA VAL A 238 28.86 13.94 6.01
C VAL A 238 27.68 13.80 5.05
N LEU A 239 27.63 12.71 4.29
CA LEU A 239 26.53 12.44 3.36
C LEU A 239 25.22 12.10 4.09
N GLN A 240 25.30 11.47 5.25
CA GLN A 240 24.15 11.14 6.10
C GLN A 240 23.67 12.30 6.97
N ALA A 241 24.45 13.38 7.09
CA ALA A 241 24.10 14.52 7.93
C ALA A 241 22.90 15.29 7.33
N PRO A 242 21.87 15.63 8.14
CA PRO A 242 20.80 16.53 7.71
C PRO A 242 21.38 17.87 7.23
N CYS A 243 20.89 18.35 6.09
CA CYS A 243 21.39 19.52 5.38
C CYS A 243 20.23 20.25 4.70
N SER A 244 20.09 21.56 4.90
CA SER A 244 19.14 22.37 4.12
C SER A 244 19.68 22.69 2.72
N ASP A 245 18.82 23.19 1.82
CA ASP A 245 19.22 23.64 0.47
C ASP A 245 20.35 24.68 0.52
N GLU A 246 20.27 25.61 1.48
CA GLU A 246 21.29 26.65 1.69
C GLU A 246 22.63 26.10 2.17
N GLN A 247 22.65 24.90 2.77
CA GLN A 247 23.85 24.24 3.32
C GLN A 247 24.52 23.28 2.33
N VAL A 248 23.95 23.06 1.14
CA VAL A 248 24.46 22.10 0.14
C VAL A 248 25.90 22.42 -0.26
N GLU A 249 26.21 23.70 -0.49
CA GLU A 249 27.57 24.13 -0.83
C GLU A 249 28.55 23.84 0.30
N GLN A 250 28.13 24.05 1.56
CA GLN A 250 28.95 23.71 2.72
C GLN A 250 29.20 22.20 2.79
N ARG A 251 28.18 21.36 2.56
CA ARG A 251 28.37 19.90 2.54
C ARG A 251 29.34 19.49 1.43
N ASN A 252 29.25 20.07 0.24
CA ASN A 252 30.16 19.79 -0.87
C ASN A 252 31.62 20.17 -0.52
N GLN A 253 31.82 21.28 0.20
CA GLN A 253 33.14 21.66 0.72
C GLN A 253 33.67 20.64 1.75
N ARG A 254 32.80 20.07 2.60
CA ARG A 254 33.18 19.00 3.55
C ARG A 254 33.58 17.73 2.81
N VAL A 255 32.81 17.33 1.82
CA VAL A 255 33.14 16.19 0.95
C VAL A 255 34.49 16.40 0.27
N ALA A 256 34.73 17.60 -0.28
CA ALA A 256 36.01 17.93 -0.91
C ALA A 256 37.20 17.87 0.06
N LEU A 257 36.98 18.26 1.32
CA LEU A 257 37.97 18.11 2.38
C LEU A 257 38.24 16.63 2.69
N GLY A 258 37.21 15.80 2.80
CA GLY A 258 37.33 14.36 3.06
C GLY A 258 38.06 13.61 1.92
N LEU A 259 37.64 13.82 0.68
CA LEU A 259 38.32 13.33 -0.53
C LEU A 259 39.72 13.92 -0.72
N GLY A 260 40.01 15.02 -0.02
CA GLY A 260 41.32 15.64 0.08
C GLY A 260 42.38 14.72 0.69
N GLN A 261 41.97 13.78 1.53
CA GLN A 261 42.85 13.02 2.41
C GLN A 261 43.49 11.81 1.70
N PRO A 262 44.75 11.46 2.00
CA PRO A 262 45.47 10.39 1.30
C PRO A 262 44.86 8.99 1.36
N ARG A 263 43.96 8.73 2.32
CA ARG A 263 43.28 7.42 2.52
C ARG A 263 41.83 7.40 2.01
N ALA A 264 41.38 8.48 1.37
CA ALA A 264 40.06 8.52 0.78
C ALA A 264 39.99 7.64 -0.48
N ASP A 265 38.98 6.78 -0.53
CA ASP A 265 38.66 5.90 -1.64
C ASP A 265 37.68 6.63 -2.57
N ALA A 266 38.22 7.20 -3.64
CA ALA A 266 37.45 7.97 -4.61
C ALA A 266 36.43 7.10 -5.37
N ASP A 267 36.73 5.80 -5.59
CA ASP A 267 35.83 4.86 -6.25
C ASP A 267 34.61 4.57 -5.37
N ARG A 268 34.88 4.25 -4.09
CA ARG A 268 33.82 4.05 -3.10
C ARG A 268 32.94 5.29 -2.97
N PHE A 269 33.55 6.47 -2.91
CA PHE A 269 32.80 7.71 -2.84
C PHE A 269 31.93 7.94 -4.09
N LEU A 270 32.45 7.67 -5.29
CA LEU A 270 31.68 7.77 -6.53
C LEU A 270 30.46 6.84 -6.51
N GLN A 271 30.63 5.59 -6.06
CA GLN A 271 29.51 4.65 -5.88
C GLN A 271 28.46 5.20 -4.92
N ILE A 272 28.87 5.77 -3.78
CA ILE A 272 27.94 6.33 -2.80
C ILE A 272 27.17 7.53 -3.39
N VAL A 273 27.86 8.46 -4.07
CA VAL A 273 27.24 9.64 -4.70
C VAL A 273 26.17 9.22 -5.70
N VAL A 274 26.50 8.25 -6.55
CA VAL A 274 25.59 7.72 -7.56
C VAL A 274 24.42 6.95 -6.94
N LYS A 275 24.64 6.23 -5.84
CA LYS A 275 23.62 5.44 -5.13
C LYS A 275 22.70 6.27 -4.22
N GLN A 276 23.20 7.32 -3.59
CA GLN A 276 22.51 8.03 -2.49
C GLN A 276 21.98 9.43 -2.85
N LEU A 277 22.46 10.09 -3.92
CA LEU A 277 22.10 11.49 -4.22
C LEU A 277 21.06 11.64 -5.34
N LEU A 278 20.14 10.69 -5.46
CA LEU A 278 19.02 10.75 -6.40
C LEU A 278 17.69 10.76 -5.61
N PRO A 279 16.66 11.47 -6.10
CA PRO A 279 15.58 11.98 -5.27
C PRO A 279 14.78 10.83 -4.63
N ILE A 280 14.96 10.66 -3.32
CA ILE A 280 14.05 9.88 -2.49
C ILE A 280 12.84 10.77 -2.24
N ASP A 281 11.78 10.55 -3.01
CA ASP A 281 10.36 10.91 -2.77
C ASP A 281 10.09 12.27 -2.08
N GLU A 282 9.28 13.14 -2.69
CA GLU A 282 8.88 14.47 -2.18
C GLU A 282 8.33 14.47 -0.73
N LYS A 283 8.04 13.30 -0.16
CA LYS A 283 7.54 13.12 1.21
C LYS A 283 8.59 12.75 2.27
N SER A 284 9.84 12.46 1.90
CA SER A 284 10.89 12.19 2.89
C SER A 284 11.63 13.49 3.25
N SER A 285 11.54 13.93 4.50
CA SER A 285 12.13 15.18 5.00
C SER A 285 13.67 15.17 5.08
N LEU A 286 14.34 14.10 4.65
CA LEU A 286 15.78 14.07 4.40
C LEU A 286 16.04 14.49 2.94
N CYS A 287 15.79 15.76 2.67
CA CYS A 287 15.97 16.36 1.36
C CYS A 287 17.47 16.41 1.00
N LEU A 288 17.96 15.39 0.29
CA LEU A 288 19.17 15.52 -0.54
C LEU A 288 18.78 16.20 -1.86
N SER A 289 18.14 17.37 -1.76
CA SER A 289 18.00 18.34 -2.84
C SER A 289 19.40 18.93 -3.10
N THR A 290 20.28 18.10 -3.66
CA THR A 290 21.57 18.57 -4.12
C THR A 290 21.32 19.30 -5.42
N GLN A 291 21.38 20.63 -5.41
CA GLN A 291 21.27 21.38 -6.65
C GLN A 291 22.42 21.13 -7.63
N LYS A 292 23.46 20.33 -7.30
CA LYS A 292 24.58 19.98 -8.21
C LYS A 292 25.30 18.63 -7.97
N PRO A 293 24.66 17.44 -7.94
CA PRO A 293 25.36 16.15 -7.75
C PRO A 293 26.44 15.90 -8.82
N GLY A 294 26.31 16.47 -10.02
CA GLY A 294 27.33 16.37 -11.07
C GLY A 294 28.72 16.86 -10.63
N GLY A 295 28.79 17.90 -9.80
CA GLY A 295 30.05 18.44 -9.28
C GLY A 295 30.78 17.49 -8.33
N LEU A 296 30.04 16.67 -7.57
CA LEU A 296 30.63 15.66 -6.71
C LEU A 296 31.18 14.48 -7.51
N VAL A 297 30.47 14.07 -8.57
CA VAL A 297 30.95 13.07 -9.53
C VAL A 297 32.25 13.54 -10.20
N GLU A 298 32.29 14.78 -10.69
CA GLU A 298 33.51 15.35 -11.28
C GLU A 298 34.68 15.41 -10.29
N LEU A 299 34.40 15.78 -9.05
CA LEU A 299 35.40 15.83 -8.00
C LEU A 299 35.97 14.45 -7.68
N ALA A 300 35.11 13.42 -7.59
CA ALA A 300 35.54 12.04 -7.39
C ALA A 300 36.46 11.58 -8.53
N ILE A 301 36.06 11.83 -9.78
CA ILE A 301 36.85 11.47 -10.96
C ILE A 301 38.18 12.23 -11.00
N LYS A 302 38.18 13.54 -10.66
CA LYS A 302 39.41 14.33 -10.54
C LYS A 302 40.38 13.79 -9.48
N ARG A 303 39.85 13.06 -8.49
CA ARG A 303 40.62 12.39 -7.43
C ARG A 303 40.98 10.94 -7.76
N GLY A 304 40.74 10.50 -8.99
CA GLY A 304 41.14 9.19 -9.49
C GLY A 304 40.05 8.12 -9.42
N ALA A 305 38.79 8.49 -9.16
CA ALA A 305 37.69 7.55 -9.27
C ALA A 305 37.51 7.09 -10.73
N ASP A 306 37.29 5.79 -10.92
CA ASP A 306 37.02 5.14 -12.19
C ASP A 306 35.51 4.89 -12.35
N PRO A 307 34.83 5.63 -13.24
CA PRO A 307 33.40 5.44 -13.50
C PRO A 307 33.01 4.01 -13.87
N SER A 308 33.92 3.23 -14.49
CA SER A 308 33.64 1.85 -14.88
C SER A 308 33.43 0.89 -13.70
N LYS A 309 33.79 1.31 -12.48
CA LYS A 309 33.59 0.55 -11.25
C LYS A 309 32.24 0.81 -10.56
N ILE A 310 31.37 1.62 -11.18
CA ILE A 310 29.98 1.75 -10.73
C ILE A 310 29.27 0.42 -11.05
N ASP A 311 28.74 -0.22 -10.02
CA ASP A 311 28.14 -1.55 -10.06
C ASP A 311 26.62 -1.53 -10.26
N ASP A 312 25.95 -0.48 -9.78
CA ASP A 312 24.52 -0.27 -9.98
C ASP A 312 24.12 1.21 -9.96
N PHE A 313 22.92 1.47 -10.49
CA PHE A 313 22.15 2.69 -10.25
C PHE A 313 20.92 2.32 -9.41
N SER A 314 20.80 2.90 -8.21
CA SER A 314 19.62 2.72 -7.34
C SER A 314 18.36 3.34 -7.96
N THR A 315 18.53 4.41 -8.73
CA THR A 315 17.52 5.13 -9.51
C THR A 315 18.15 5.73 -10.77
N LEU A 316 17.35 6.18 -11.73
CA LEU A 316 17.89 6.75 -12.98
C LEU A 316 18.67 8.05 -12.70
N PRO A 317 19.85 8.23 -13.33
CA PRO A 317 20.69 9.41 -13.09
C PRO A 317 20.03 10.71 -13.56
N SER A 318 20.21 11.77 -12.77
CA SER A 318 19.86 13.15 -13.15
C SER A 318 20.68 13.63 -14.34
N ASP A 319 20.26 14.73 -14.98
CA ASP A 319 20.96 15.29 -16.15
C ASP A 319 22.43 15.60 -15.88
N GLU A 320 22.73 16.05 -14.67
CA GLU A 320 24.08 16.41 -14.28
C GLU A 320 24.97 15.19 -14.02
N ILE A 321 24.46 14.15 -13.33
CA ILE A 321 25.21 12.91 -13.13
C ILE A 321 25.45 12.25 -14.49
N ARG A 322 24.41 12.22 -15.32
CA ARG A 322 24.45 11.78 -16.72
C ARG A 322 25.57 12.52 -17.47
N GLU A 323 25.59 13.85 -17.48
CA GLU A 323 26.62 14.65 -18.17
C GLU A 323 28.03 14.42 -17.62
N SER A 324 28.17 14.26 -16.29
CA SER A 324 29.46 14.01 -15.66
C SER A 324 30.03 12.62 -15.98
N LEU A 325 29.18 11.62 -16.24
CA LEU A 325 29.56 10.24 -16.56
C LEU A 325 29.69 9.99 -18.08
N LEU A 326 28.80 10.54 -18.90
CA LEU A 326 28.80 10.35 -20.35
C LEU A 326 30.01 11.03 -20.99
N GLY A 327 30.90 10.21 -21.55
CA GLY A 327 32.20 10.62 -22.09
C GLY A 327 33.39 10.21 -21.21
N LYS A 328 33.13 9.73 -19.99
CA LYS A 328 34.14 9.16 -19.07
C LYS A 328 33.86 7.69 -18.73
N MET A 329 32.68 7.17 -19.10
CA MET A 329 32.26 5.78 -19.00
C MET A 329 31.99 5.20 -20.40
N ASP A 330 32.21 3.90 -20.58
CA ASP A 330 31.79 3.17 -21.78
C ASP A 330 30.25 3.25 -21.95
N PRO A 331 29.74 3.61 -23.14
CA PRO A 331 28.31 3.72 -23.39
C PRO A 331 27.50 2.44 -23.12
N ASN A 332 28.06 1.25 -23.33
CA ASN A 332 27.36 -0.01 -23.04
C ASN A 332 27.29 -0.25 -21.54
N THR A 333 28.36 0.05 -20.78
CA THR A 333 28.33 -0.01 -19.32
C THR A 333 27.28 0.96 -18.76
N PHE A 334 27.21 2.20 -19.28
CA PHE A 334 26.19 3.16 -18.87
C PHE A 334 24.77 2.66 -19.18
N LEU A 335 24.55 2.11 -20.38
CA LEU A 335 23.28 1.53 -20.78
C LEU A 335 22.89 0.33 -19.89
N ASP A 336 23.83 -0.56 -19.59
CA ASP A 336 23.62 -1.71 -18.69
C ASP A 336 23.17 -1.25 -17.30
N LEU A 337 23.83 -0.23 -16.75
CA LEU A 337 23.45 0.38 -15.48
C LEU A 337 22.05 1.00 -15.52
N VAL A 338 21.72 1.78 -16.57
CA VAL A 338 20.38 2.36 -16.78
C VAL A 338 19.32 1.27 -16.85
N LEU A 339 19.61 0.16 -17.53
CA LEU A 339 18.66 -0.94 -17.70
C LEU A 339 18.49 -1.80 -16.44
N SER A 340 19.52 -1.86 -15.61
CA SER A 340 19.52 -2.60 -14.34
C SER A 340 18.74 -1.88 -13.22
N CYS A 341 18.38 -0.61 -13.39
CA CYS A 341 17.57 0.16 -12.45
C CYS A 341 16.21 -0.53 -12.20
N LYS A 342 15.98 -1.01 -10.97
CA LYS A 342 14.77 -1.76 -10.58
C LYS A 342 13.62 -0.90 -10.04
N THR A 343 13.77 0.42 -9.99
CA THR A 343 12.83 1.30 -9.27
C THR A 343 11.64 1.72 -10.14
N LYS A 344 10.44 1.26 -9.78
CA LYS A 344 9.13 1.68 -10.31
C LYS A 344 8.98 1.58 -11.84
N ASP A 345 9.10 0.38 -12.41
CA ASP A 345 8.81 0.07 -13.83
C ASP A 345 7.39 0.45 -14.32
N CYS A 346 6.54 1.01 -13.44
CA CYS A 346 5.17 1.44 -13.74
C CYS A 346 4.95 2.97 -13.70
N ASP A 347 5.98 3.75 -13.36
CA ASP A 347 5.91 5.21 -13.37
C ASP A 347 6.19 5.75 -14.78
N PRO A 348 5.23 6.43 -15.44
CA PRO A 348 5.44 6.97 -16.77
C PRO A 348 6.61 7.96 -16.86
N ALA A 349 6.87 8.75 -15.80
CA ALA A 349 7.98 9.69 -15.78
C ALA A 349 9.33 8.95 -15.74
N PHE A 350 9.39 7.86 -14.97
CA PHE A 350 10.55 6.97 -14.92
C PHE A 350 10.82 6.32 -16.28
N LEU A 351 9.78 5.74 -16.91
CA LEU A 351 9.92 5.09 -18.23
C LEU A 351 10.34 6.09 -19.32
N ALA A 352 9.76 7.29 -19.32
CA ALA A 352 10.15 8.35 -20.25
C ALA A 352 11.61 8.75 -20.05
N ARG A 353 12.04 8.94 -18.80
CA ARG A 353 13.42 9.28 -18.47
C ARG A 353 14.40 8.15 -18.83
N ARG A 354 14.00 6.90 -18.57
CA ARG A 354 14.79 5.71 -18.94
C ARG A 354 15.01 5.70 -20.45
N LYS A 355 13.95 5.88 -21.23
CA LYS A 355 14.02 5.93 -22.69
C LYS A 355 14.93 7.04 -23.20
N GLU A 356 14.84 8.25 -22.63
CA GLU A 356 15.75 9.35 -22.94
C GLU A 356 17.22 8.97 -22.73
N LEU A 357 17.54 8.32 -21.60
CA LEU A 357 18.90 7.89 -21.27
C LEU A 357 19.38 6.74 -22.17
N GLU A 358 18.50 5.82 -22.54
CA GLU A 358 18.78 4.75 -23.51
C GLU A 358 19.14 5.34 -24.88
N ASP A 359 18.29 6.22 -25.42
CA ASP A 359 18.50 6.88 -26.71
C ASP A 359 19.80 7.69 -26.71
N LEU A 360 20.11 8.35 -25.59
CA LEU A 360 21.36 9.06 -25.43
C LEU A 360 22.57 8.11 -25.42
N ALA A 361 22.52 6.99 -24.69
CA ALA A 361 23.61 6.01 -24.68
C ALA A 361 23.87 5.44 -26.09
N VAL A 362 22.80 5.15 -26.83
CA VAL A 362 22.87 4.72 -28.24
C VAL A 362 23.50 5.80 -29.12
N SER A 363 23.12 7.07 -28.96
CA SER A 363 23.73 8.19 -29.70
C SER A 363 25.23 8.35 -29.43
N LYS A 364 25.72 7.83 -28.31
CA LYS A 364 27.14 7.79 -27.93
C LYS A 364 27.85 6.49 -28.31
N GLY A 365 27.17 5.56 -28.97
CA GLY A 365 27.75 4.33 -29.51
C GLY A 365 27.43 3.05 -28.73
N ALA A 366 26.45 3.07 -27.82
CA ALA A 366 25.98 1.84 -27.18
C ALA A 366 25.28 0.90 -28.18
N MET A 367 25.60 -0.39 -28.12
CA MET A 367 25.00 -1.44 -28.93
C MET A 367 23.79 -2.02 -28.20
N ILE A 368 22.63 -1.39 -28.40
CA ILE A 368 21.38 -1.72 -27.67
C ILE A 368 21.04 -3.21 -27.72
N ASP A 369 21.19 -3.86 -28.87
CA ASP A 369 20.87 -5.28 -29.06
C ASP A 369 21.74 -6.21 -28.18
N GLN A 370 23.02 -5.87 -28.02
CA GLN A 370 23.94 -6.66 -27.20
C GLN A 370 23.62 -6.53 -25.71
N VAL A 371 23.20 -5.34 -25.27
CA VAL A 371 22.82 -5.12 -23.88
C VAL A 371 21.44 -5.72 -23.60
N TYR A 372 20.47 -5.57 -24.50
CA TYR A 372 19.13 -6.14 -24.38
C TYR A 372 19.12 -7.68 -24.37
N ALA A 373 20.10 -8.33 -25.00
CA ALA A 373 20.28 -9.78 -24.88
C ALA A 373 20.47 -10.26 -23.43
N LYS A 374 20.94 -9.40 -22.53
CA LYS A 374 21.02 -9.68 -21.07
C LYS A 374 19.67 -9.52 -20.34
N TYR A 375 18.69 -8.85 -20.95
CA TYR A 375 17.40 -8.49 -20.37
C TYR A 375 16.21 -8.90 -21.29
N PRO A 376 15.97 -10.20 -21.52
CA PRO A 376 14.97 -10.67 -22.49
C PRO A 376 13.53 -10.18 -22.21
N GLY A 377 13.15 -9.98 -20.94
CA GLY A 377 11.84 -9.42 -20.57
C GLY A 377 11.63 -7.95 -20.98
N LEU A 378 12.71 -7.17 -21.09
CA LEU A 378 12.67 -5.75 -21.51
C LEU A 378 12.64 -5.61 -23.03
N ALA A 379 13.33 -6.50 -23.74
CA ALA A 379 13.31 -6.55 -25.21
C ALA A 379 11.89 -6.78 -25.75
N TYR A 380 11.10 -7.63 -25.07
CA TYR A 380 9.70 -7.84 -25.41
C TYR A 380 8.85 -6.60 -25.11
N ALA A 381 9.01 -5.96 -23.94
CA ALA A 381 8.30 -4.72 -23.59
C ALA A 381 8.58 -3.57 -24.58
N HIS A 382 9.80 -3.45 -25.10
CA HIS A 382 10.17 -2.43 -26.09
C HIS A 382 9.47 -2.61 -27.45
N SER A 383 9.12 -3.85 -27.82
CA SER A 383 8.33 -4.15 -29.04
C SER A 383 6.85 -3.74 -28.93
N ILE A 384 6.35 -3.50 -27.72
CA ILE A 384 4.93 -3.19 -27.43
C ILE A 384 4.72 -1.77 -26.86
N ASN A 385 5.80 -1.04 -26.52
CA ASN A 385 5.77 0.25 -25.84
C ASN A 385 5.48 1.46 -26.75
N ALA A 386 4.42 1.38 -27.55
CA ALA A 386 3.57 2.57 -27.65
C ALA A 386 2.69 2.52 -26.39
N PRO A 387 2.83 3.46 -25.42
CA PRO A 387 1.96 3.45 -24.24
C PRO A 387 0.51 3.43 -24.72
N PHE A 388 -0.24 2.45 -24.25
CA PHE A 388 -1.67 2.31 -24.53
C PHE A 388 -2.41 3.42 -23.76
N ILE A 389 -2.36 4.64 -24.27
CA ILE A 389 -3.05 5.78 -23.68
C ILE A 389 -4.54 5.63 -24.00
N GLY A 390 -5.38 5.39 -22.98
CA GLY A 390 -6.80 5.78 -23.04
C GLY A 390 -7.86 4.68 -22.89
N LEU A 391 -7.55 3.46 -22.46
CA LEU A 391 -8.52 2.35 -22.31
C LEU A 391 -9.49 2.46 -21.12
N ASN A 392 -9.85 3.66 -20.70
CA ASN A 392 -10.90 3.80 -19.70
C ASN A 392 -12.24 3.39 -20.32
N GLN A 393 -12.87 2.30 -19.84
CA GLN A 393 -14.15 1.85 -20.40
C GLN A 393 -15.23 2.94 -20.40
N GLY A 394 -15.24 3.88 -19.45
CA GLY A 394 -16.21 4.97 -19.44
C GLY A 394 -16.08 5.89 -20.66
N LEU A 395 -14.86 6.17 -21.12
CA LEU A 395 -14.63 6.92 -22.35
C LEU A 395 -15.00 6.09 -23.59
N LEU A 396 -14.57 4.82 -23.61
CA LEU A 396 -14.87 3.88 -24.68
C LEU A 396 -16.39 3.74 -24.89
N LEU A 397 -17.15 3.51 -23.82
CA LEU A 397 -18.60 3.35 -23.85
C LEU A 397 -19.31 4.64 -24.27
N LYS A 398 -18.85 5.79 -23.78
CA LYS A 398 -19.37 7.09 -24.22
C LYS A 398 -19.21 7.32 -25.72
N HIS A 399 -18.07 6.92 -26.29
CA HIS A 399 -17.82 7.06 -27.72
C HIS A 399 -18.59 6.00 -28.52
N LEU A 400 -18.63 4.75 -28.06
CA LEU A 400 -19.45 3.68 -28.64
C LEU A 400 -20.93 4.05 -28.69
N SER A 401 -21.48 4.62 -27.62
CA SER A 401 -22.87 5.11 -27.59
C SER A 401 -23.17 6.04 -28.77
N LYS A 402 -22.31 7.04 -29.01
CA LYS A 402 -22.47 7.97 -30.13
C LYS A 402 -22.26 7.31 -31.50
N LEU A 403 -21.22 6.49 -31.66
CA LEU A 403 -20.88 5.84 -32.92
C LEU A 403 -21.91 4.76 -33.32
N THR A 404 -22.67 4.25 -32.35
CA THR A 404 -23.77 3.30 -32.55
C THR A 404 -25.15 3.97 -32.57
N ALA A 405 -25.26 5.29 -32.48
CA ALA A 405 -26.56 5.97 -32.50
C ALA A 405 -27.33 5.75 -33.83
N ALA A 406 -26.60 5.54 -34.93
CA ALA A 406 -27.16 5.36 -36.26
C ALA A 406 -27.54 3.90 -36.61
N THR A 407 -27.20 2.91 -35.78
CA THR A 407 -27.43 1.48 -36.11
C THR A 407 -28.89 1.04 -35.98
N GLY A 408 -29.78 1.90 -35.46
CA GLY A 408 -31.21 1.60 -35.31
C GLY A 408 -31.54 0.51 -34.27
N ASN A 409 -30.52 -0.02 -33.57
CA ASN A 409 -30.66 -0.93 -32.44
C ASN A 409 -30.57 -0.14 -31.11
N ASN A 410 -30.99 -0.76 -30.01
CA ASN A 410 -30.95 -0.11 -28.69
C ASN A 410 -29.53 -0.02 -28.08
N LEU A 411 -28.48 -0.23 -28.89
CA LEU A 411 -27.11 -0.39 -28.41
C LEU A 411 -26.53 0.92 -27.87
N ALA A 412 -26.84 2.04 -28.53
CA ALA A 412 -26.41 3.37 -28.10
C ALA A 412 -26.90 3.72 -26.70
N GLU A 413 -28.17 3.42 -26.42
CA GLU A 413 -28.81 3.64 -25.12
C GLU A 413 -28.24 2.71 -24.05
N LYS A 414 -28.01 1.44 -24.39
CA LYS A 414 -27.35 0.48 -23.49
C LYS A 414 -25.97 0.99 -23.07
N PHE A 415 -25.14 1.45 -24.00
CA PHE A 415 -23.81 1.97 -23.66
C PHE A 415 -23.86 3.29 -22.89
N GLU A 416 -24.84 4.16 -23.16
CA GLU A 416 -25.01 5.42 -22.45
C GLU A 416 -25.43 5.21 -20.98
N LYS A 417 -26.32 4.24 -20.74
CA LYS A 417 -26.87 3.98 -19.41
C LYS A 417 -26.11 2.91 -18.60
N SER A 418 -25.23 2.16 -19.24
CA SER A 418 -24.52 1.06 -18.59
C SER A 418 -23.57 1.57 -17.50
N PRO A 419 -23.54 0.93 -16.32
CA PRO A 419 -22.52 1.21 -15.30
C PRO A 419 -21.12 0.70 -15.71
N GLY A 420 -21.03 -0.14 -16.74
CA GLY A 420 -19.79 -0.67 -17.30
C GLY A 420 -20.00 -1.96 -18.11
N HIS A 421 -19.05 -2.24 -19.00
CA HIS A 421 -18.99 -3.47 -19.83
C HIS A 421 -17.70 -4.26 -19.55
N CYS A 422 -17.27 -4.30 -18.29
CA CYS A 422 -16.03 -4.93 -17.87
C CYS A 422 -15.92 -6.41 -18.26
N LEU A 423 -17.00 -7.18 -18.13
CA LEU A 423 -17.01 -8.60 -18.50
C LEU A 423 -16.90 -8.75 -20.00
N GLY A 424 -17.68 -8.00 -20.78
CA GLY A 424 -17.63 -8.07 -22.24
C GLY A 424 -16.26 -7.71 -22.81
N LEU A 425 -15.63 -6.64 -22.28
CA LEU A 425 -14.29 -6.22 -22.66
C LEU A 425 -13.23 -7.25 -22.27
N THR A 426 -13.31 -7.78 -21.04
CA THR A 426 -12.37 -8.79 -20.54
C THR A 426 -12.44 -10.08 -21.34
N THR A 427 -13.65 -10.58 -21.62
CA THR A 427 -13.88 -11.78 -22.42
C THR A 427 -13.29 -11.63 -23.82
N PHE A 428 -13.57 -10.50 -24.47
CA PHE A 428 -13.06 -10.24 -25.81
C PHE A 428 -11.53 -10.09 -25.84
N TRP A 429 -10.95 -9.43 -24.82
CA TRP A 429 -9.50 -9.33 -24.68
C TRP A 429 -8.83 -10.70 -24.47
N LEU A 430 -9.33 -11.52 -23.53
CA LEU A 430 -8.79 -12.86 -23.24
C LEU A 430 -8.84 -13.76 -24.48
N TYR A 431 -9.97 -13.75 -25.20
CA TYR A 431 -10.09 -14.48 -26.44
C TYR A 431 -9.10 -14.00 -27.50
N SER A 432 -8.98 -12.68 -27.68
CA SER A 432 -8.05 -12.10 -28.65
C SER A 432 -6.60 -12.49 -28.39
N LYS A 433 -6.23 -12.60 -27.11
CA LYS A 433 -4.90 -13.06 -26.65
C LYS A 433 -4.67 -14.52 -26.99
N TRP A 434 -5.60 -15.37 -26.58
CA TRP A 434 -5.56 -16.80 -26.91
C TRP A 434 -5.41 -17.02 -28.42
N LEU A 435 -6.24 -16.35 -29.24
CA LEU A 435 -6.18 -16.49 -30.70
C LEU A 435 -4.82 -16.04 -31.26
N THR A 436 -4.26 -14.94 -30.74
CA THR A 436 -2.97 -14.40 -31.21
C THR A 436 -1.80 -15.34 -30.93
N PHE A 437 -1.78 -15.94 -29.74
CA PHE A 437 -0.64 -16.75 -29.30
C PHE A 437 -0.75 -18.22 -29.68
N THR A 438 -1.96 -18.77 -29.79
CA THR A 438 -2.17 -20.20 -30.09
C THR A 438 -2.52 -20.47 -31.55
N HIS A 439 -3.01 -19.46 -32.28
CA HIS A 439 -3.45 -19.57 -33.68
C HIS A 439 -2.97 -18.40 -34.56
N PRO A 440 -1.66 -18.11 -34.61
CA PRO A 440 -1.13 -16.97 -35.37
C PRO A 440 -1.42 -17.04 -36.87
N GLU A 441 -1.69 -18.23 -37.41
CA GLU A 441 -2.11 -18.44 -38.81
C GLU A 441 -3.49 -17.85 -39.12
N LYS A 442 -4.34 -17.67 -38.10
CA LYS A 442 -5.67 -17.08 -38.22
C LYS A 442 -5.61 -15.59 -37.89
N THR A 443 -5.06 -14.81 -38.82
CA THR A 443 -4.99 -13.34 -38.70
C THR A 443 -6.29 -12.62 -39.04
N TYR A 444 -7.34 -13.34 -39.45
CA TYR A 444 -8.60 -12.75 -39.91
C TYR A 444 -9.63 -12.64 -38.78
N GLY A 445 -9.73 -11.44 -38.21
CA GLY A 445 -10.82 -11.00 -37.33
C GLY A 445 -10.64 -11.42 -35.87
N TYR A 446 -10.71 -10.44 -34.96
CA TYR A 446 -10.76 -10.62 -33.49
C TYR A 446 -9.46 -10.97 -32.75
N ASN A 447 -8.29 -10.91 -33.39
CA ASN A 447 -6.99 -11.06 -32.70
C ASN A 447 -6.62 -9.84 -31.84
N SER A 448 -5.47 -9.89 -31.15
CA SER A 448 -5.00 -8.81 -30.26
C SER A 448 -4.83 -7.49 -31.02
N ASP A 449 -4.38 -7.52 -32.28
CA ASP A 449 -4.21 -6.31 -33.09
C ASP A 449 -5.56 -5.68 -33.44
N TYR A 450 -6.57 -6.49 -33.77
CA TYR A 450 -7.93 -6.02 -33.97
C TYR A 450 -8.49 -5.38 -32.70
N PHE A 451 -8.36 -6.04 -31.54
CA PHE A 451 -8.78 -5.47 -30.25
C PHE A 451 -8.14 -4.10 -30.01
N LYS A 452 -6.82 -4.01 -30.19
CA LYS A 452 -6.05 -2.77 -30.01
C LYS A 452 -6.46 -1.69 -31.00
N GLN A 453 -6.65 -2.05 -32.27
CA GLN A 453 -7.05 -1.12 -33.33
C GLN A 453 -8.43 -0.51 -33.04
N GLN A 454 -9.43 -1.34 -32.72
CA GLN A 454 -10.79 -0.86 -32.46
C GLN A 454 -10.83 0.02 -31.22
N THR A 455 -10.22 -0.43 -30.13
CA THR A 455 -10.18 0.35 -28.89
C THR A 455 -9.44 1.68 -29.05
N HIS A 456 -8.33 1.70 -29.80
CA HIS A 456 -7.64 2.94 -30.13
C HIS A 456 -8.52 3.86 -30.97
N ALA A 457 -9.07 3.39 -32.09
CA ALA A 457 -9.92 4.17 -32.98
C ALA A 457 -11.10 4.82 -32.24
N ILE A 458 -11.77 4.05 -31.37
CA ILE A 458 -12.88 4.55 -30.55
C ILE A 458 -12.40 5.61 -29.55
N THR A 459 -11.32 5.35 -28.80
CA THR A 459 -10.86 6.25 -27.74
C THR A 459 -10.19 7.52 -28.27
N SER A 460 -9.56 7.46 -29.45
CA SER A 460 -8.96 8.61 -30.13
C SER A 460 -9.94 9.45 -30.94
N TRP A 461 -11.19 8.98 -31.11
CA TRP A 461 -12.21 9.71 -31.86
C TRP A 461 -12.49 11.07 -31.22
N ASP A 462 -12.40 12.14 -32.02
CA ASP A 462 -12.54 13.53 -31.58
C ASP A 462 -14.00 13.95 -31.28
N GLY A 463 -14.94 13.03 -31.52
CA GLY A 463 -16.37 13.26 -31.33
C GLY A 463 -17.03 14.09 -32.42
N LYS A 464 -16.33 14.43 -33.51
CA LYS A 464 -16.79 15.36 -34.56
C LYS A 464 -16.60 14.82 -35.97
N ALA A 465 -15.54 14.06 -36.23
CA ALA A 465 -15.24 13.55 -37.57
C ALA A 465 -16.11 12.35 -37.93
N ASP A 466 -16.63 12.34 -39.17
CA ASP A 466 -17.26 11.15 -39.75
C ASP A 466 -16.19 10.08 -39.99
N LEU A 467 -16.43 8.87 -39.49
CA LEU A 467 -15.56 7.73 -39.74
C LEU A 467 -15.85 7.12 -41.12
N PRO A 468 -14.83 6.60 -41.83
CA PRO A 468 -15.04 5.81 -43.03
C PRO A 468 -16.08 4.69 -42.80
N PRO A 469 -16.98 4.41 -43.75
CA PRO A 469 -18.05 3.41 -43.55
C PRO A 469 -17.54 2.02 -43.11
N THR A 470 -16.37 1.61 -43.61
CA THR A 470 -15.73 0.34 -43.23
C THR A 470 -15.23 0.33 -41.79
N GLU A 471 -14.69 1.46 -41.32
CA GLU A 471 -14.21 1.62 -39.94
C GLU A 471 -15.38 1.70 -38.96
N LEU A 472 -16.42 2.45 -39.31
CA LEU A 472 -17.65 2.53 -38.53
C LEU A 472 -18.32 1.16 -38.38
N ALA A 473 -18.39 0.37 -39.46
CA ALA A 473 -18.93 -0.99 -39.41
C ALA A 473 -18.10 -1.92 -38.50
N ALA A 474 -16.77 -1.80 -38.51
CA ALA A 474 -15.89 -2.56 -37.63
C ALA A 474 -16.10 -2.20 -36.15
N ILE A 475 -16.24 -0.91 -35.84
CA ILE A 475 -16.52 -0.42 -34.48
C ILE A 475 -17.90 -0.88 -34.00
N GLN A 476 -18.90 -0.87 -34.87
CA GLN A 476 -20.25 -1.35 -34.54
C GLN A 476 -20.25 -2.85 -34.27
N ALA A 477 -19.53 -3.65 -35.05
CA ALA A 477 -19.34 -5.07 -34.80
C ALA A 477 -18.61 -5.33 -33.47
N PHE A 478 -17.56 -4.55 -33.17
CA PHE A 478 -16.85 -4.60 -31.89
C PHE A 478 -17.77 -4.27 -30.71
N GLY A 479 -18.58 -3.20 -30.82
CA GLY A 479 -19.58 -2.83 -29.80
C GLY A 479 -20.61 -3.94 -29.56
N LEU A 480 -21.19 -4.49 -30.63
CA LEU A 480 -22.14 -5.62 -30.52
C LEU A 480 -21.50 -6.83 -29.83
N THR A 481 -20.22 -7.12 -30.14
CA THR A 481 -19.47 -8.21 -29.51
C THR A 481 -19.32 -8.01 -28.01
N ILE A 482 -18.96 -6.79 -27.59
CA ILE A 482 -18.84 -6.45 -26.17
C ILE A 482 -20.18 -6.54 -25.45
N ASP A 483 -21.26 -5.99 -26.03
CA ASP A 483 -22.58 -6.03 -25.40
C ASP A 483 -23.12 -7.46 -25.27
N TYR A 484 -22.87 -8.30 -26.27
CA TYR A 484 -23.23 -9.72 -26.22
C TYR A 484 -22.57 -10.47 -25.07
N PHE A 485 -21.27 -10.28 -24.86
CA PHE A 485 -20.58 -10.91 -23.74
C PHE A 485 -20.94 -10.30 -22.38
N GLN A 486 -21.34 -9.03 -22.36
CA GLN A 486 -21.77 -8.37 -21.13
C GLN A 486 -23.20 -8.77 -20.72
N ASN A 487 -24.10 -8.92 -21.70
CA ASN A 487 -25.54 -9.13 -21.52
C ASN A 487 -26.04 -10.32 -22.36
N PRO A 488 -25.50 -11.54 -22.18
CA PRO A 488 -25.80 -12.67 -23.06
C PRO A 488 -27.29 -13.07 -23.02
N ASN A 489 -27.99 -12.81 -21.92
CA ASN A 489 -29.42 -13.11 -21.79
C ASN A 489 -30.32 -12.35 -22.78
N ASP A 490 -29.88 -11.16 -23.23
CA ASP A 490 -30.60 -10.35 -24.22
C ASP A 490 -30.59 -10.99 -25.62
N TYR A 491 -29.61 -11.87 -25.85
CA TYR A 491 -29.39 -12.54 -27.13
C TYR A 491 -29.75 -14.03 -27.05
N ILE A 492 -29.59 -14.63 -25.88
CA ILE A 492 -29.85 -16.05 -25.61
C ILE A 492 -30.61 -16.16 -24.29
N SER A 493 -31.92 -16.34 -24.38
CA SER A 493 -32.79 -16.46 -23.20
C SER A 493 -32.34 -17.59 -22.27
N GLY A 494 -32.27 -17.29 -20.97
CA GLY A 494 -31.92 -18.24 -19.91
C GLY A 494 -30.42 -18.34 -19.61
N ILE A 495 -29.57 -17.61 -20.33
CA ILE A 495 -28.13 -17.58 -20.09
C ILE A 495 -27.79 -16.55 -19.02
N SER A 496 -26.96 -16.95 -18.05
CA SER A 496 -26.45 -16.03 -17.03
C SER A 496 -25.40 -15.09 -17.64
N PRO A 497 -25.31 -13.83 -17.17
CA PRO A 497 -24.16 -12.98 -17.48
C PRO A 497 -22.80 -13.63 -17.16
N THR A 498 -22.75 -14.55 -16.19
CA THR A 498 -21.50 -15.23 -15.79
C THR A 498 -21.21 -16.52 -16.56
N ASP A 499 -22.14 -16.96 -17.42
CA ASP A 499 -21.92 -18.08 -18.34
C ASP A 499 -21.22 -17.55 -19.60
N ILE A 500 -19.91 -17.81 -19.67
CA ILE A 500 -19.04 -17.37 -20.76
C ILE A 500 -18.88 -18.48 -21.83
N GLU A 501 -19.09 -19.74 -21.46
CA GLU A 501 -18.97 -20.88 -22.36
C GLU A 501 -20.04 -20.81 -23.45
N THR A 502 -21.31 -20.66 -23.05
CA THR A 502 -22.43 -20.69 -24.00
C THR A 502 -22.34 -19.57 -25.04
N PRO A 503 -22.05 -18.30 -24.67
CA PRO A 503 -21.90 -17.22 -25.64
C PRO A 503 -20.73 -17.44 -26.61
N ILE A 504 -19.59 -17.94 -26.14
CA ILE A 504 -18.43 -18.20 -27.00
C ILE A 504 -18.73 -19.34 -28.00
N ILE A 505 -19.41 -20.41 -27.55
CA ILE A 505 -19.77 -21.56 -28.39
C ILE A 505 -20.85 -21.21 -29.43
N ARG A 506 -21.82 -20.34 -29.11
CA ARG A 506 -23.03 -20.11 -29.92
C ARG A 506 -22.94 -19.00 -30.98
N ASN A 507 -21.74 -18.73 -31.51
CA ASN A 507 -21.45 -17.78 -32.61
C ASN A 507 -21.30 -16.30 -32.22
N MET A 508 -20.06 -15.89 -31.98
CA MET A 508 -19.50 -14.65 -32.55
C MET A 508 -17.99 -14.70 -32.82
N LEU A 509 -17.29 -15.74 -32.33
CA LEU A 509 -15.84 -15.87 -32.42
C LEU A 509 -15.49 -17.21 -33.08
N ASP A 510 -14.47 -17.23 -33.95
CA ASP A 510 -13.99 -18.46 -34.59
C ASP A 510 -13.25 -19.36 -33.60
N THR A 511 -13.98 -20.26 -32.94
CA THR A 511 -13.39 -21.23 -32.01
C THR A 511 -12.67 -22.39 -32.71
N ASN A 512 -12.61 -22.42 -34.04
CA ASN A 512 -12.08 -23.54 -34.83
C ASN A 512 -12.76 -24.90 -34.54
N GLY A 513 -14.03 -24.88 -34.16
CA GLY A 513 -14.75 -26.09 -33.75
C GLY A 513 -14.35 -26.61 -32.36
N LYS A 514 -13.51 -25.87 -31.61
CA LYS A 514 -13.16 -26.17 -30.21
C LYS A 514 -14.25 -25.65 -29.27
N ASN A 515 -14.45 -26.37 -28.18
CA ASN A 515 -15.35 -25.94 -27.11
C ASN A 515 -14.53 -25.33 -25.98
N LEU A 516 -15.00 -24.19 -25.47
CA LEU A 516 -14.46 -23.63 -24.23
C LEU A 516 -15.02 -24.41 -23.04
N LYS A 517 -14.18 -24.77 -22.09
CA LYS A 517 -14.59 -25.45 -20.86
C LYS A 517 -13.99 -24.81 -19.63
N LYS A 518 -14.78 -24.65 -18.58
CA LYS A 518 -14.31 -24.29 -17.24
C LYS A 518 -13.47 -25.44 -16.66
N LYS A 519 -12.19 -25.16 -16.41
CA LYS A 519 -11.26 -26.11 -15.78
C LYS A 519 -11.23 -25.97 -14.27
N TYR A 520 -11.25 -24.73 -13.79
CA TYR A 520 -11.06 -24.45 -12.37
C TYR A 520 -11.80 -23.18 -11.94
N SER A 521 -12.15 -23.11 -10.66
CA SER A 521 -12.57 -21.86 -10.04
C SER A 521 -12.39 -21.90 -8.54
N ILE A 522 -12.14 -20.73 -7.95
CA ILE A 522 -11.96 -20.56 -6.51
C ILE A 522 -12.26 -19.12 -6.13
N ALA A 523 -12.92 -18.90 -5.00
CA ALA A 523 -13.15 -17.56 -4.44
C ALA A 523 -12.64 -17.54 -3.00
N SER A 524 -12.03 -16.42 -2.60
CA SER A 524 -11.69 -16.15 -1.21
C SER A 524 -11.42 -14.67 -0.99
N ILE A 525 -11.29 -14.27 0.26
CA ILE A 525 -10.61 -13.04 0.66
C ILE A 525 -9.11 -13.34 0.82
N LEU A 526 -8.25 -12.59 0.14
CA LEU A 526 -6.82 -12.93 0.01
C LEU A 526 -5.94 -11.72 0.32
N THR A 527 -4.92 -11.93 1.15
CA THR A 527 -3.75 -11.04 1.26
C THR A 527 -2.91 -11.10 -0.02
N LEU A 528 -1.97 -10.17 -0.18
CA LEU A 528 -1.01 -10.20 -1.30
C LEU A 528 -0.28 -11.54 -1.40
N GLN A 529 0.26 -12.05 -0.28
CA GLN A 529 1.00 -13.30 -0.27
C GLN A 529 0.11 -14.50 -0.65
N GLN A 530 -1.10 -14.59 -0.06
CA GLN A 530 -2.03 -15.68 -0.37
C GLN A 530 -2.49 -15.64 -1.84
N LEU A 531 -2.65 -14.45 -2.42
CA LEU A 531 -2.94 -14.31 -3.84
C LEU A 531 -1.76 -14.75 -4.69
N SER A 532 -0.53 -14.35 -4.35
CA SER A 532 0.67 -14.81 -5.06
C SER A 532 0.80 -16.33 -5.04
N ASP A 533 0.57 -16.97 -3.88
CA ASP A 533 0.61 -18.44 -3.76
C ASP A 533 -0.48 -19.10 -4.61
N LEU A 534 -1.70 -18.53 -4.62
CA LEU A 534 -2.80 -18.97 -5.46
C LEU A 534 -2.47 -18.88 -6.96
N LEU A 535 -1.96 -17.74 -7.42
CA LEU A 535 -1.60 -17.52 -8.83
C LEU A 535 -0.49 -18.48 -9.29
N LYS A 536 0.46 -18.78 -8.40
CA LYS A 536 1.55 -19.72 -8.67
C LYS A 536 1.03 -21.14 -8.93
N GLU A 537 0.01 -21.58 -8.19
CA GLU A 537 -0.52 -22.94 -8.30
C GLU A 537 -1.58 -23.09 -9.39
N CYS A 538 -2.31 -22.02 -9.71
CA CYS A 538 -3.50 -22.12 -10.57
C CYS A 538 -3.37 -21.45 -11.94
N VAL A 539 -2.42 -20.54 -12.18
CA VAL A 539 -2.35 -19.85 -13.49
C VAL A 539 -1.32 -20.53 -14.39
N HIS A 540 -1.79 -21.17 -15.44
CA HIS A 540 -0.95 -21.87 -16.43
C HIS A 540 -0.89 -21.14 -17.77
N GLU A 541 0.02 -21.61 -18.63
CA GLU A 541 0.25 -21.01 -19.96
C GLU A 541 -0.98 -21.19 -20.85
N ASP A 542 -1.31 -20.13 -21.58
CA ASP A 542 -2.32 -20.06 -22.64
C ASP A 542 -3.79 -20.26 -22.20
N GLU A 543 -4.06 -20.22 -20.90
CA GLU A 543 -5.41 -20.33 -20.33
C GLU A 543 -6.11 -18.96 -20.19
N LEU A 544 -7.43 -18.97 -20.31
CA LEU A 544 -8.27 -17.77 -20.13
C LEU A 544 -8.62 -17.64 -18.64
N VAL A 545 -7.88 -16.79 -17.93
CA VAL A 545 -8.09 -16.57 -16.49
C VAL A 545 -8.89 -15.30 -16.25
N TYR A 546 -10.12 -15.47 -15.78
CA TYR A 546 -10.96 -14.37 -15.31
C TYR A 546 -10.68 -14.14 -13.83
N VAL A 547 -10.37 -12.89 -13.50
CA VAL A 547 -10.22 -12.41 -12.14
C VAL A 547 -11.43 -11.54 -11.84
N MET A 548 -12.35 -12.11 -11.05
CA MET A 548 -13.66 -11.58 -10.75
C MET A 548 -13.69 -10.97 -9.34
N HIS A 549 -14.35 -9.83 -9.22
CA HIS A 549 -14.76 -9.28 -7.93
C HIS A 549 -16.21 -8.77 -8.01
N PRO A 550 -16.89 -8.49 -6.89
CA PRO A 550 -18.26 -7.98 -6.95
C PRO A 550 -18.33 -6.73 -7.84
N GLY A 551 -19.12 -6.81 -8.92
CA GLY A 551 -19.36 -5.73 -9.86
C GLY A 551 -18.24 -5.42 -10.88
N HIS A 552 -17.19 -6.23 -10.99
CA HIS A 552 -16.14 -6.02 -12.01
C HIS A 552 -15.48 -7.32 -12.44
N ALA A 553 -15.00 -7.33 -13.68
CA ALA A 553 -14.23 -8.42 -14.25
C ALA A 553 -12.92 -7.88 -14.84
N THR A 554 -11.83 -8.61 -14.62
CA THR A 554 -10.50 -8.35 -15.19
C THR A 554 -9.93 -9.65 -15.76
N GLY A 555 -9.00 -9.52 -16.70
CA GLY A 555 -8.40 -10.64 -17.41
C GLY A 555 -6.95 -10.86 -17.00
N LEU A 556 -6.55 -12.12 -16.92
CA LEU A 556 -5.18 -12.55 -16.78
C LEU A 556 -4.87 -13.62 -17.83
N PHE A 557 -3.76 -13.46 -18.54
CA PHE A 557 -3.29 -14.42 -19.53
C PHE A 557 -1.79 -14.64 -19.33
N LYS A 558 -1.32 -15.89 -19.36
CA LYS A 558 0.10 -16.20 -19.19
C LYS A 558 0.64 -16.80 -20.48
N HIS A 559 1.72 -16.25 -21.01
CA HIS A 559 2.38 -16.77 -22.21
C HIS A 559 3.89 -16.62 -22.08
N GLU A 560 4.64 -17.70 -22.34
CA GLU A 560 6.09 -17.77 -22.25
C GLU A 560 6.63 -17.22 -20.90
N GLY A 561 5.91 -17.48 -19.81
CA GLY A 561 6.28 -17.03 -18.46
C GLY A 561 5.95 -15.56 -18.15
N ILE A 562 5.42 -14.80 -19.11
CA ILE A 562 4.98 -13.42 -18.92
C ILE A 562 3.48 -13.41 -18.58
N TYR A 563 3.10 -12.64 -17.57
CA TYR A 563 1.70 -12.45 -17.17
C TYR A 563 1.15 -11.17 -17.77
N TYR A 564 0.17 -11.26 -18.66
CA TYR A 564 -0.57 -10.13 -19.19
C TYR A 564 -1.83 -9.93 -18.34
N PHE A 565 -1.93 -8.78 -17.69
CA PHE A 565 -3.08 -8.40 -16.88
C PHE A 565 -3.85 -7.27 -17.55
N TYR A 566 -5.16 -7.39 -17.65
CA TYR A 566 -6.03 -6.39 -18.27
C TYR A 566 -7.16 -6.00 -17.33
N ASP A 567 -7.22 -4.70 -17.02
CA ASP A 567 -8.30 -4.08 -16.28
C ASP A 567 -9.03 -3.07 -17.18
N PRO A 568 -10.29 -3.34 -17.58
CA PRO A 568 -11.09 -2.42 -18.40
C PRO A 568 -11.34 -1.03 -17.77
N ASN A 569 -11.18 -0.90 -16.45
CA ASN A 569 -11.27 0.40 -15.76
C ASN A 569 -9.95 1.19 -15.79
N ASN A 570 -8.85 0.55 -16.13
CA ASN A 570 -7.53 1.17 -16.13
C ASN A 570 -7.25 1.87 -17.46
N ASN A 571 -6.99 3.17 -17.39
CA ASN A 571 -6.71 3.99 -18.58
C ASN A 571 -5.35 3.67 -19.25
N LYS A 572 -4.48 2.88 -18.60
CA LYS A 572 -3.20 2.41 -19.14
C LYS A 572 -3.32 1.14 -19.99
N GLY A 573 -4.50 0.52 -20.03
CA GLY A 573 -4.73 -0.71 -20.79
C GLY A 573 -4.09 -1.95 -20.18
N GLU A 574 -3.66 -2.85 -21.05
CA GLU A 574 -2.96 -4.08 -20.67
C GLU A 574 -1.60 -3.79 -20.03
N ARG A 575 -1.28 -4.57 -19.00
CA ARG A 575 0.01 -4.55 -18.31
C ARG A 575 0.69 -5.92 -18.43
N ALA A 576 1.88 -5.95 -19.01
CA ALA A 576 2.78 -7.10 -18.88
C ALA A 576 3.45 -7.06 -17.49
N CYS A 577 3.40 -8.18 -16.78
CA CYS A 577 4.01 -8.38 -15.47
C CYS A 577 5.04 -9.49 -15.61
N SER A 578 6.24 -9.25 -15.06
CA SER A 578 7.38 -10.16 -15.14
C SER A 578 7.47 -11.14 -13.97
N SER A 579 6.63 -10.95 -12.95
CA SER A 579 6.60 -11.78 -11.75
C SER A 579 5.18 -11.95 -11.20
N ILE A 580 4.98 -13.05 -10.47
CA ILE A 580 3.71 -13.36 -9.79
C ILE A 580 3.35 -12.29 -8.75
N GLU A 581 4.34 -11.76 -8.03
CA GLU A 581 4.11 -10.70 -7.04
C GLU A 581 3.62 -9.41 -7.72
N GLU A 582 4.24 -9.03 -8.83
CA GLU A 582 3.80 -7.90 -9.64
C GLU A 582 2.36 -8.07 -10.15
N THR A 583 2.03 -9.27 -10.65
CA THR A 583 0.67 -9.63 -11.08
C THR A 583 -0.33 -9.54 -9.93
N ALA A 584 0.02 -10.06 -8.75
CA ALA A 584 -0.83 -10.03 -7.57
C ALA A 584 -1.11 -8.58 -7.10
N ILE A 585 -0.08 -7.72 -7.12
CA ILE A 585 -0.24 -6.28 -6.84
C ILE A 585 -1.18 -5.62 -7.85
N ALA A 586 -1.03 -5.93 -9.15
CA ALA A 586 -1.88 -5.38 -10.20
C ALA A 586 -3.36 -5.77 -10.00
N ILE A 587 -3.63 -7.03 -9.66
CA ILE A 587 -4.97 -7.55 -9.36
C ILE A 587 -5.58 -6.85 -8.13
N LEU A 588 -4.83 -6.73 -7.03
CA LEU A 588 -5.33 -6.06 -5.81
C LEU A 588 -5.54 -4.56 -6.02
N ALA A 589 -4.72 -3.92 -6.86
CA ALA A 589 -4.88 -2.52 -7.23
C ALA A 589 -6.16 -2.29 -8.05
N ALA A 590 -6.50 -3.19 -8.98
CA ALA A 590 -7.74 -3.13 -9.75
C ALA A 590 -8.99 -3.21 -8.84
N ASN A 591 -8.90 -3.95 -7.74
CA ASN A 591 -9.94 -4.04 -6.70
C ASN A 591 -9.94 -2.85 -5.71
N LYS A 592 -9.27 -1.74 -6.05
CA LYS A 592 -9.12 -0.53 -5.22
C LYS A 592 -8.58 -0.78 -3.80
N ASN A 593 -7.88 -1.91 -3.59
CA ASN A 593 -7.38 -2.34 -2.28
C ASN A 593 -5.94 -2.91 -2.38
N PRO A 594 -4.95 -2.15 -2.88
CA PRO A 594 -3.59 -2.67 -3.13
C PRO A 594 -2.84 -3.15 -1.88
N HIS A 595 -3.28 -2.76 -0.68
CA HIS A 595 -2.61 -3.08 0.59
C HIS A 595 -3.54 -3.71 1.64
N LYS A 596 -4.74 -4.15 1.24
CA LYS A 596 -5.71 -4.81 2.10
C LYS A 596 -6.12 -6.14 1.48
N ASN A 597 -6.75 -7.00 2.27
CA ASN A 597 -7.25 -8.26 1.76
C ASN A 597 -8.30 -7.99 0.68
N GLY A 598 -8.09 -8.55 -0.51
CA GLY A 598 -9.00 -8.41 -1.65
C GLY A 598 -9.95 -9.60 -1.73
N LEU A 599 -11.24 -9.33 -1.89
CA LEU A 599 -12.21 -10.38 -2.25
C LEU A 599 -12.02 -10.70 -3.74
N ILE A 600 -11.49 -11.89 -4.03
CA ILE A 600 -11.08 -12.30 -5.37
C ILE A 600 -11.69 -13.65 -5.70
N GLY A 601 -12.23 -13.75 -6.91
CA GLY A 601 -12.61 -15.01 -7.53
C GLY A 601 -11.78 -15.25 -8.78
N LEU A 602 -11.27 -16.46 -8.97
CA LEU A 602 -10.64 -16.89 -10.20
C LEU A 602 -11.56 -17.88 -10.91
N ILE A 603 -11.72 -17.71 -12.22
CA ILE A 603 -12.36 -18.69 -13.10
C ILE A 603 -11.41 -18.94 -14.26
N ILE A 604 -11.09 -20.20 -14.50
CA ILE A 604 -10.11 -20.61 -15.50
C ILE A 604 -10.81 -21.43 -16.55
N TYR A 605 -10.69 -20.97 -17.80
CA TYR A 605 -11.19 -21.65 -18.97
C TYR A 605 -10.05 -22.02 -19.90
N ASP A 606 -10.29 -23.07 -20.66
CA ASP A 606 -9.38 -23.55 -21.70
C ASP A 606 -10.21 -24.17 -22.82
N PHE A 607 -9.66 -24.15 -24.04
CA PHE A 607 -10.31 -24.74 -25.20
C PHE A 607 -9.93 -26.22 -25.30
N ASP A 608 -10.91 -27.08 -25.61
CA ASP A 608 -10.64 -28.49 -25.89
C ASP A 608 -9.77 -28.62 -27.15
N ASP A 609 -8.46 -28.73 -26.94
CA ASP A 609 -7.49 -28.93 -27.99
C ASP A 609 -6.79 -30.28 -27.79
N GLU A 610 -7.05 -31.23 -28.68
CA GLU A 610 -6.42 -32.55 -28.65
C GLU A 610 -4.90 -32.46 -28.83
N GLU A 611 -4.40 -31.45 -29.55
CA GLU A 611 -2.96 -31.24 -29.82
C GLU A 611 -2.24 -30.63 -28.59
N PHE A 612 -2.94 -29.79 -27.82
CA PHE A 612 -2.47 -29.24 -26.54
C PHE A 612 -2.86 -30.08 -25.30
N SER A 613 -3.70 -31.11 -25.46
CA SER A 613 -4.16 -32.01 -24.38
C SER A 613 -3.03 -32.73 -23.62
N SER A 614 -1.81 -32.71 -24.16
CA SER A 614 -0.61 -33.18 -23.47
C SER A 614 -0.21 -32.30 -22.26
N ARG A 615 -0.65 -31.04 -22.21
CA ARG A 615 -0.48 -30.13 -21.06
C ARG A 615 -1.59 -30.36 -20.02
N SER A 616 -1.65 -31.57 -19.46
CA SER A 616 -2.54 -31.89 -18.34
C SER A 616 -2.02 -31.21 -17.07
N TYR A 617 -2.26 -29.91 -16.91
CA TYR A 617 -2.06 -29.27 -15.62
C TYR A 617 -3.05 -29.84 -14.60
N SER A 618 -2.53 -30.30 -13.47
CA SER A 618 -3.36 -30.77 -12.37
C SER A 618 -3.59 -29.62 -11.40
N TYR A 619 -4.82 -29.12 -11.36
CA TYR A 619 -5.19 -28.15 -10.32
C TYR A 619 -5.28 -28.82 -8.96
N PRO A 620 -4.84 -28.16 -7.88
CA PRO A 620 -5.06 -28.66 -6.53
C PRO A 620 -6.58 -28.72 -6.22
N PRO A 621 -7.04 -29.63 -5.34
CA PRO A 621 -8.41 -29.57 -4.86
C PRO A 621 -8.71 -28.23 -4.17
N GLN A 622 -9.84 -27.59 -4.52
CA GLN A 622 -10.18 -26.26 -4.02
C GLN A 622 -10.20 -26.22 -2.48
N ARG A 623 -10.74 -27.26 -1.85
CA ARG A 623 -10.83 -27.35 -0.39
C ARG A 623 -9.46 -27.42 0.27
N ASP A 624 -8.53 -28.17 -0.31
CA ASP A 624 -7.16 -28.27 0.21
C ASP A 624 -6.44 -26.93 0.09
N LEU A 625 -6.57 -26.29 -1.07
CA LEU A 625 -5.98 -24.97 -1.31
C LEU A 625 -6.56 -23.92 -0.37
N LEU A 626 -7.89 -23.86 -0.23
CA LEU A 626 -8.58 -22.95 0.70
C LEU A 626 -8.16 -23.19 2.14
N THR A 627 -8.01 -24.44 2.57
CA THR A 627 -7.54 -24.78 3.93
C THR A 627 -6.12 -24.27 4.17
N ARG A 628 -5.24 -24.33 3.16
CA ARG A 628 -3.86 -23.83 3.27
C ARG A 628 -3.78 -22.31 3.30
N ILE A 629 -4.53 -21.64 2.42
CA ILE A 629 -4.45 -20.18 2.29
C ILE A 629 -5.27 -19.48 3.39
N GLN A 630 -6.43 -20.02 3.78
CA GLN A 630 -7.34 -19.40 4.74
C GLN A 630 -7.10 -19.92 6.17
N GLN A 631 -5.98 -19.52 6.78
CA GLN A 631 -5.57 -19.99 8.11
C GLN A 631 -6.25 -19.26 9.28
N THR A 632 -6.93 -18.15 9.01
CA THR A 632 -7.60 -17.33 10.02
C THR A 632 -9.11 -17.44 9.93
N SER A 633 -9.76 -17.50 11.10
CA SER A 633 -11.21 -17.45 11.21
C SER A 633 -11.73 -16.11 10.69
N LEU A 634 -12.70 -16.16 9.78
CA LEU A 634 -13.38 -14.98 9.26
C LEU A 634 -14.57 -14.61 10.15
N ASP A 635 -14.86 -13.31 10.25
CA ASP A 635 -16.12 -12.83 10.82
C ASP A 635 -17.31 -13.15 9.89
N GLN A 636 -18.53 -12.98 10.39
CA GLN A 636 -19.76 -13.32 9.64
C GLN A 636 -19.92 -12.50 8.35
N ASP A 637 -19.53 -11.23 8.33
CA ASP A 637 -19.67 -10.39 7.15
C ASP A 637 -18.63 -10.79 6.08
N SER A 638 -17.40 -11.07 6.50
CA SER A 638 -16.34 -11.61 5.64
C SER A 638 -16.70 -12.98 5.07
N LEU A 639 -17.31 -13.87 5.87
CA LEU A 639 -17.84 -15.15 5.40
C LEU A 639 -18.97 -14.94 4.38
N GLY A 640 -19.92 -14.04 4.69
CA GLY A 640 -21.01 -13.68 3.78
C GLY A 640 -20.49 -13.20 2.43
N ALA A 641 -19.49 -12.32 2.44
CA ALA A 641 -18.85 -11.82 1.22
C ALA A 641 -18.13 -12.92 0.42
N CYS A 642 -17.44 -13.84 1.09
CA CYS A 642 -16.78 -14.98 0.43
C CYS A 642 -17.80 -15.94 -0.21
N VAL A 643 -18.89 -16.25 0.50
CA VAL A 643 -19.99 -17.08 -0.05
C VAL A 643 -20.69 -16.36 -1.20
N GLY A 644 -20.97 -15.06 -1.07
CA GLY A 644 -21.54 -14.24 -2.14
C GLY A 644 -20.67 -14.24 -3.40
N ASN A 645 -19.36 -14.07 -3.26
CA ASN A 645 -18.45 -14.13 -4.40
C ASN A 645 -18.37 -15.54 -5.00
N ALA A 646 -18.37 -16.59 -4.17
CA ALA A 646 -18.41 -17.98 -4.62
C ALA A 646 -19.69 -18.29 -5.43
N ILE A 647 -20.83 -17.68 -5.09
CA ILE A 647 -22.06 -17.74 -5.89
C ILE A 647 -21.83 -17.10 -7.25
N VAL A 648 -21.32 -15.86 -7.28
CA VAL A 648 -21.11 -15.09 -8.52
C VAL A 648 -20.18 -15.82 -9.49
N ILE A 649 -19.05 -16.34 -9.02
CA ILE A 649 -18.13 -17.11 -9.88
C ILE A 649 -18.60 -18.55 -10.12
N GLY A 650 -19.60 -18.97 -9.35
CA GLY A 650 -20.16 -20.30 -9.41
C GLY A 650 -19.17 -21.40 -9.02
N CYS A 651 -18.53 -21.24 -7.85
CA CYS A 651 -17.63 -22.23 -7.25
C CYS A 651 -18.30 -22.90 -6.04
N LEU A 652 -18.92 -24.06 -6.27
CA LEU A 652 -19.63 -24.84 -5.25
C LEU A 652 -18.72 -25.24 -4.08
N GLU A 653 -17.46 -25.59 -4.36
CA GLU A 653 -16.52 -26.02 -3.31
C GLU A 653 -16.05 -24.85 -2.43
N SER A 654 -15.84 -23.65 -2.99
CA SER A 654 -15.60 -22.46 -2.17
C SER A 654 -16.81 -22.13 -1.30
N LEU A 655 -18.02 -22.22 -1.87
CA LEU A 655 -19.26 -22.01 -1.12
C LEU A 655 -19.40 -22.99 0.06
N LYS A 656 -19.26 -24.30 -0.18
CA LYS A 656 -19.30 -25.30 0.90
C LYS A 656 -18.24 -25.05 1.97
N PHE A 657 -17.02 -24.73 1.57
CA PHE A 657 -15.92 -24.46 2.49
C PHE A 657 -16.24 -23.32 3.46
N PHE A 658 -16.79 -22.20 2.97
CA PHE A 658 -17.14 -21.08 3.85
C PHE A 658 -18.44 -21.31 4.64
N LEU A 659 -19.41 -22.04 4.10
CA LEU A 659 -20.60 -22.44 4.86
C LEU A 659 -20.24 -23.37 6.03
N ASP A 660 -19.29 -24.27 5.84
CA ASP A 660 -18.78 -25.16 6.90
C ASP A 660 -18.11 -24.40 8.06
N GLN A 661 -17.73 -23.12 7.86
CA GLN A 661 -17.20 -22.25 8.91
C GLN A 661 -18.30 -21.60 9.77
N GLY A 662 -19.58 -21.90 9.51
CA GLY A 662 -20.69 -21.48 10.36
C GLY A 662 -21.29 -20.12 10.02
N LEU A 663 -21.44 -19.80 8.73
CA LEU A 663 -22.18 -18.61 8.29
C LEU A 663 -23.66 -18.69 8.75
N ASP A 664 -24.17 -17.64 9.38
CA ASP A 664 -25.57 -17.54 9.79
C ASP A 664 -26.47 -17.21 8.59
N LEU A 665 -27.10 -18.26 8.06
CA LEU A 665 -28.03 -18.16 6.93
C LEU A 665 -29.34 -17.44 7.27
N ASN A 666 -29.67 -17.23 8.55
CA ASN A 666 -30.83 -16.39 8.89
C ASN A 666 -30.55 -14.92 8.62
N LYS A 667 -29.29 -14.50 8.83
CA LYS A 667 -28.84 -13.13 8.56
C LYS A 667 -28.56 -12.90 7.08
N HIS A 668 -27.90 -13.86 6.41
CA HIS A 668 -27.41 -13.68 5.03
C HIS A 668 -28.26 -14.38 3.96
N GLY A 669 -29.23 -15.23 4.32
CA GLY A 669 -29.97 -16.09 3.38
C GLY A 669 -30.64 -15.35 2.22
N ALA A 670 -31.31 -14.23 2.50
CA ALA A 670 -31.98 -13.42 1.48
C ALA A 670 -31.00 -12.84 0.45
N GLU A 671 -29.83 -12.35 0.92
CA GLU A 671 -28.77 -11.82 0.05
C GLU A 671 -28.20 -12.92 -0.85
N LEU A 672 -27.91 -14.09 -0.28
CA LEU A 672 -27.35 -15.23 -1.02
C LEU A 672 -28.35 -15.76 -2.07
N LEU A 673 -29.64 -15.87 -1.73
CA LEU A 673 -30.69 -16.23 -2.68
C LEU A 673 -30.81 -15.18 -3.80
N GLY A 674 -30.64 -13.91 -3.47
CA GLY A 674 -30.55 -12.85 -4.47
C GLY A 674 -29.42 -13.05 -5.45
N GLY A 675 -28.21 -13.34 -4.95
CA GLY A 675 -27.06 -13.66 -5.78
C GLY A 675 -27.31 -14.88 -6.68
N VAL A 676 -27.84 -15.97 -6.13
CA VAL A 676 -28.13 -17.18 -6.93
C VAL A 676 -29.13 -16.91 -8.04
N SER A 677 -30.13 -16.07 -7.78
CA SER A 677 -31.13 -15.69 -8.77
C SER A 677 -30.56 -14.90 -9.95
N THR A 678 -29.36 -14.32 -9.86
CA THR A 678 -28.71 -13.58 -10.97
C THR A 678 -27.78 -14.46 -11.81
N VAL A 679 -27.34 -15.62 -11.28
CA VAL A 679 -26.31 -16.45 -11.93
C VAL A 679 -26.77 -17.79 -12.48
N ASN A 680 -28.05 -18.14 -12.33
CA ASN A 680 -28.63 -19.42 -12.79
C ASN A 680 -27.81 -20.66 -12.35
N ARG A 681 -27.60 -20.81 -11.03
CA ARG A 681 -26.79 -21.90 -10.45
C ARG A 681 -27.64 -22.86 -9.61
N PRO A 682 -28.32 -23.83 -10.23
CA PRO A 682 -29.21 -24.76 -9.52
C PRO A 682 -28.45 -25.66 -8.52
N ASP A 683 -27.18 -25.98 -8.79
CA ASP A 683 -26.31 -26.74 -7.90
C ASP A 683 -26.02 -25.99 -6.59
N ILE A 684 -25.68 -24.71 -6.69
CA ILE A 684 -25.45 -23.85 -5.53
C ILE A 684 -26.74 -23.58 -4.77
N LEU A 685 -27.85 -23.33 -5.49
CA LEU A 685 -29.15 -23.18 -4.86
C LEU A 685 -29.51 -24.40 -4.01
N THR A 686 -29.33 -25.59 -4.58
CA THR A 686 -29.61 -26.86 -3.91
C THR A 686 -28.84 -26.96 -2.59
N GLU A 687 -27.55 -26.63 -2.61
CA GLU A 687 -26.73 -26.61 -1.38
C GLU A 687 -27.25 -25.59 -0.35
N LEU A 688 -27.58 -24.37 -0.75
CA LEU A 688 -28.13 -23.35 0.17
C LEU A 688 -29.46 -23.79 0.81
N LEU A 689 -30.34 -24.40 0.01
CA LEU A 689 -31.63 -24.91 0.49
C LEU A 689 -31.42 -26.07 1.47
N HIS A 690 -30.54 -27.02 1.15
CA HIS A 690 -30.16 -28.12 2.04
C HIS A 690 -29.60 -27.62 3.38
N ARG A 691 -28.84 -26.53 3.37
CA ARG A 691 -28.28 -25.89 4.57
C ARG A 691 -29.31 -25.08 5.38
N GLY A 692 -30.58 -25.05 4.95
CA GLY A 692 -31.68 -24.46 5.71
C GLY A 692 -32.11 -23.07 5.25
N THR A 693 -31.54 -22.52 4.18
CA THR A 693 -31.98 -21.23 3.63
C THR A 693 -33.47 -21.28 3.26
N GLY A 694 -34.23 -20.26 3.64
CA GLY A 694 -35.68 -20.21 3.39
C GLY A 694 -36.00 -19.74 1.97
N PRO A 695 -36.62 -20.56 1.10
CA PRO A 695 -36.82 -20.22 -0.33
C PRO A 695 -37.78 -19.04 -0.60
N ASN A 696 -38.57 -18.67 0.41
CA ASN A 696 -39.64 -17.67 0.32
C ASN A 696 -39.23 -16.29 0.85
N GLN A 697 -37.97 -16.14 1.26
CA GLN A 697 -37.48 -14.87 1.77
C GLN A 697 -37.55 -13.81 0.65
N PRO A 698 -38.11 -12.62 0.93
CA PRO A 698 -38.03 -11.52 -0.02
C PRO A 698 -36.57 -11.13 -0.17
N VAL A 699 -36.11 -11.07 -1.42
CA VAL A 699 -34.79 -10.59 -1.79
C VAL A 699 -34.93 -9.10 -2.09
N LEU A 700 -34.13 -8.28 -1.43
CA LEU A 700 -33.94 -6.89 -1.85
C LEU A 700 -33.07 -6.89 -3.11
N HIS A 701 -33.72 -6.91 -4.26
CA HIS A 701 -33.02 -6.72 -5.53
C HIS A 701 -33.07 -5.24 -5.89
N GLY A 702 -31.96 -4.53 -5.71
CA GLY A 702 -31.74 -3.30 -6.45
C GLY A 702 -31.49 -3.69 -7.89
N GLU A 703 -32.46 -3.47 -8.78
CA GLU A 703 -32.19 -3.52 -10.22
C GLU A 703 -31.25 -2.34 -10.54
N THR A 704 -29.93 -2.52 -10.35
CA THR A 704 -28.90 -1.53 -10.70
C THR A 704 -28.62 -1.48 -12.21
N TYR A 705 -29.61 -1.80 -13.03
CA TYR A 705 -29.53 -1.75 -14.48
C TYR A 705 -30.71 -0.96 -15.04
N ALA A 706 -30.51 0.36 -15.14
CA ALA A 706 -30.99 1.27 -16.17
C ALA A 706 -32.47 1.28 -16.65
N GLU A 707 -33.39 0.50 -16.11
CA GLU A 707 -34.81 0.55 -16.49
C GLU A 707 -35.68 0.89 -15.29
N GLU A 708 -36.11 2.15 -15.31
CA GLU A 708 -37.21 2.76 -14.56
C GLU A 708 -37.09 2.77 -13.03
N GLN A 709 -37.57 3.85 -12.44
CA GLN A 709 -37.82 3.95 -10.99
C GLN A 709 -38.98 3.01 -10.60
N GLU A 710 -38.90 1.72 -10.92
CA GLU A 710 -39.80 0.72 -10.36
C GLU A 710 -39.50 0.67 -8.86
N HIS A 711 -40.54 0.84 -8.04
CA HIS A 711 -40.46 0.67 -6.59
C HIS A 711 -39.62 -0.57 -6.25
N ILE A 712 -38.74 -0.49 -5.25
CA ILE A 712 -38.01 -1.65 -4.71
C ILE A 712 -39.06 -2.71 -4.36
N THR A 713 -39.25 -3.69 -5.24
CA THR A 713 -40.25 -4.74 -5.08
C THR A 713 -39.57 -5.92 -4.42
N GLU A 714 -40.09 -6.31 -3.27
CA GLU A 714 -39.62 -7.46 -2.51
C GLU A 714 -40.01 -8.75 -3.25
N ARG A 715 -39.10 -9.26 -4.09
CA ARG A 715 -39.32 -10.48 -4.89
C ARG A 715 -38.58 -11.67 -4.28
N THR A 716 -39.20 -12.84 -4.28
CA THR A 716 -38.59 -14.13 -3.92
C THR A 716 -37.61 -14.61 -5.00
N CYS A 717 -36.72 -15.55 -4.63
CA CYS A 717 -35.84 -16.22 -5.58
C CYS A 717 -36.62 -16.89 -6.73
N LEU A 718 -37.82 -17.41 -6.45
CA LEU A 718 -38.68 -18.04 -7.47
C LEU A 718 -39.21 -17.02 -8.47
N GLN A 719 -39.68 -15.86 -8.01
CA GLN A 719 -40.14 -14.79 -8.89
C GLN A 719 -39.00 -14.26 -9.78
N LEU A 720 -37.81 -14.03 -9.21
CA LEU A 720 -36.65 -13.54 -9.97
C LEU A 720 -36.17 -14.56 -11.01
N SER A 721 -36.06 -15.84 -10.63
CA SER A 721 -35.65 -16.92 -11.56
C SER A 721 -36.68 -17.12 -12.67
N SER A 722 -37.97 -16.95 -12.36
CA SER A 722 -39.06 -17.02 -13.34
C SER A 722 -39.00 -15.86 -14.33
N LYS A 723 -38.76 -14.62 -13.85
CA LYS A 723 -38.56 -13.41 -14.68
C LYS A 723 -37.39 -13.57 -15.64
N ARG A 724 -36.31 -14.25 -15.22
CA ARG A 724 -35.09 -14.42 -16.02
C ARG A 724 -35.09 -15.64 -16.95
N GLY A 725 -36.12 -16.49 -16.90
CA GLY A 725 -36.15 -17.69 -17.73
C GLY A 725 -35.27 -18.83 -17.23
N TYR A 726 -34.89 -18.84 -15.95
CA TYR A 726 -33.98 -19.84 -15.35
C TYR A 726 -34.73 -21.12 -14.99
N VAL A 727 -35.08 -21.89 -16.01
CA VAL A 727 -35.89 -23.12 -15.92
C VAL A 727 -35.37 -24.10 -14.85
N GLU A 728 -34.08 -24.42 -14.87
CA GLU A 728 -33.51 -25.39 -13.91
C GLU A 728 -33.51 -24.87 -12.47
N THR A 729 -33.24 -23.58 -12.28
CA THR A 729 -33.35 -22.94 -10.96
C THR A 729 -34.81 -22.96 -10.46
N VAL A 730 -35.79 -22.71 -11.33
CA VAL A 730 -37.22 -22.84 -11.00
C VAL A 730 -37.57 -24.27 -10.61
N LYS A 731 -37.08 -25.28 -11.33
CA LYS A 731 -37.30 -26.70 -10.98
C LYS A 731 -36.77 -27.03 -9.58
N VAL A 732 -35.55 -26.58 -9.25
CA VAL A 732 -34.96 -26.78 -7.90
C VAL A 732 -35.81 -26.11 -6.82
N LEU A 733 -36.26 -24.87 -7.03
CA LEU A 733 -37.10 -24.17 -6.07
C LEU A 733 -38.44 -24.87 -5.87
N LEU A 734 -39.13 -25.26 -6.94
CA LEU A 734 -40.44 -25.92 -6.86
C LEU A 734 -40.37 -27.32 -6.25
N ALA A 735 -39.23 -28.01 -6.41
CA ALA A 735 -38.96 -29.29 -5.77
C ALA A 735 -38.80 -29.19 -4.24
N ASP A 736 -38.41 -28.02 -3.71
CA ASP A 736 -38.37 -27.79 -2.27
C ASP A 736 -39.80 -27.65 -1.70
N PRO A 737 -40.21 -28.50 -0.74
CA PRO A 737 -41.57 -28.47 -0.19
C PRO A 737 -41.87 -27.18 0.58
N ARG A 738 -40.85 -26.43 1.00
CA ARG A 738 -41.02 -25.16 1.73
C ARG A 738 -41.39 -24.01 0.82
N THR A 739 -41.08 -24.06 -0.48
CA THR A 739 -41.36 -23.00 -1.45
C THR A 739 -42.86 -22.68 -1.52
N ILE A 740 -43.28 -21.44 -1.71
CA ILE A 740 -44.70 -21.06 -1.84
C ILE A 740 -44.90 -20.48 -3.26
N PRO A 741 -45.37 -21.30 -4.23
CA PRO A 741 -45.41 -20.88 -5.64
C PRO A 741 -46.37 -19.71 -5.92
N ASP A 742 -47.41 -19.55 -5.11
CA ASP A 742 -48.43 -18.50 -5.19
C ASP A 742 -48.17 -17.30 -4.29
N GLN A 743 -46.97 -17.23 -3.69
CA GLN A 743 -46.56 -16.08 -2.89
C GLN A 743 -46.57 -14.83 -3.76
N LYS A 744 -47.24 -13.79 -3.25
CA LYS A 744 -47.30 -12.48 -3.88
C LYS A 744 -46.19 -11.59 -3.35
N ASP A 745 -45.60 -10.80 -4.24
CA ASP A 745 -44.73 -9.69 -3.85
C ASP A 745 -45.54 -8.47 -3.37
N SER A 746 -44.85 -7.36 -3.08
CA SER A 746 -45.48 -6.09 -2.68
C SER A 746 -46.36 -5.46 -3.76
N ALA A 747 -46.22 -5.85 -5.03
CA ALA A 747 -47.08 -5.44 -6.14
C ALA A 747 -48.27 -6.38 -6.37
N GLY A 748 -48.42 -7.44 -5.55
CA GLY A 748 -49.47 -8.43 -5.68
C GLY A 748 -49.23 -9.47 -6.79
N LYS A 749 -48.04 -9.50 -7.39
CA LYS A 749 -47.65 -10.41 -8.48
C LYS A 749 -46.99 -11.68 -7.93
N THR A 750 -47.26 -12.81 -8.55
CA THR A 750 -46.72 -14.14 -8.24
C THR A 750 -45.58 -14.52 -9.18
N ALA A 751 -44.89 -15.64 -8.92
CA ALA A 751 -43.89 -16.16 -9.85
C ALA A 751 -44.48 -16.48 -11.24
N LEU A 752 -45.76 -16.88 -11.29
CA LEU A 752 -46.47 -17.14 -12.55
C LEU A 752 -46.64 -15.87 -13.39
N ASP A 753 -46.89 -14.72 -12.75
CA ASP A 753 -47.05 -13.42 -13.41
C ASP A 753 -45.73 -12.94 -14.04
N TYR A 754 -44.60 -13.34 -13.45
CA TYR A 754 -43.26 -12.99 -13.92
C TYR A 754 -42.66 -13.97 -14.94
N ALA A 755 -43.23 -15.16 -15.12
CA ALA A 755 -42.62 -16.23 -15.89
C ALA A 755 -42.31 -15.84 -17.35
N ALA A 756 -41.02 -15.87 -17.71
CA ALA A 756 -40.52 -15.49 -19.03
C ALA A 756 -40.87 -16.49 -20.14
N THR A 757 -41.10 -17.76 -19.81
CA THR A 757 -41.37 -18.83 -20.78
C THR A 757 -42.63 -19.62 -20.41
N GLU A 758 -43.30 -20.20 -21.42
CA GLU A 758 -44.45 -21.08 -21.18
C GLU A 758 -44.06 -22.35 -20.40
N GLU A 759 -42.83 -22.83 -20.55
CA GLU A 759 -42.31 -23.96 -19.75
C GLU A 759 -42.33 -23.61 -18.26
N ILE A 760 -41.83 -22.43 -17.87
CA ILE A 760 -41.85 -21.98 -16.47
C ILE A 760 -43.28 -21.78 -15.98
N LYS A 761 -44.16 -21.20 -16.80
CA LYS A 761 -45.58 -21.05 -16.44
C LYS A 761 -46.22 -22.41 -16.16
N GLU A 762 -45.94 -23.41 -16.98
CA GLU A 762 -46.48 -24.74 -16.80
C GLU A 762 -45.94 -25.42 -15.54
N LEU A 763 -44.63 -25.34 -15.30
CA LEU A 763 -44.02 -25.84 -14.06
C LEU A 763 -44.69 -25.26 -12.81
N ILE A 764 -44.93 -23.94 -12.80
CA ILE A 764 -45.56 -23.25 -11.66
C ILE A 764 -47.04 -23.66 -11.53
N ARG A 765 -47.81 -23.72 -12.63
CA ARG A 765 -49.23 -24.12 -12.61
C ARG A 765 -49.40 -25.54 -12.07
N VAL A 766 -48.61 -26.48 -12.58
CA VAL A 766 -48.64 -27.89 -12.15
C VAL A 766 -48.35 -27.98 -10.66
N GLU A 767 -47.33 -27.27 -10.18
CA GLU A 767 -46.95 -27.31 -8.77
C GLU A 767 -47.99 -26.64 -7.85
N MET A 768 -48.60 -25.53 -8.26
CA MET A 768 -49.72 -24.91 -7.54
C MET A 768 -50.92 -25.86 -7.43
N GLN A 769 -51.30 -26.52 -8.52
CA GLN A 769 -52.39 -27.52 -8.52
C GLN A 769 -52.06 -28.72 -7.64
N ARG A 770 -50.80 -29.17 -7.64
CA ARG A 770 -50.34 -30.29 -6.82
C ARG A 770 -50.46 -29.99 -5.33
N ARG A 771 -50.17 -28.76 -4.90
CA ARG A 771 -50.21 -28.34 -3.49
C ARG A 771 -51.60 -27.97 -2.98
N GLN A 772 -52.57 -27.74 -3.89
CA GLN A 772 -53.98 -27.51 -3.54
C GLN A 772 -54.77 -28.81 -3.30
N LYS A 773 -54.22 -29.96 -3.71
CA LYS A 773 -54.76 -31.30 -3.41
C LYS A 773 -54.11 -31.86 -2.15
#